data_AF-A0A942J4K7-F1
#
_entry.id   AF-A0A942J4K7-F1
#
_cell.length_a   1.000
_cell.length_b   1.000
_cell.length_c   1.000
_cell.angle_alpha   90.00
_cell.angle_beta   90.00
_cell.angle_gamma   90.00
#
_symmetry.space_group_name_H-M   'P 1'
#
loop_
_entity.id
_entity.type
_entity.pdbx_description
1 polymer ?
#
loop_
_entity_poly.entity_id
_entity_poly.type
_entity_poly.pdbx_seq_one_letter_code
_entity_poly.pdbx_strand_id
1 'polypeptide(L)'
;MTVTGASTFGRFRSLLGAGNDGGSRSGSAGPGPNLSGTEQQQALLLLRDYETSGLGWFWATDHEGKITYISDCIAQRMGCPRPELLGRAVQSLFILERDEDDQHERTLPLILSARKTFADLQVRAALDGEEIWWSISGRPQFSSNGDFVGYRGNGSDITATRQSQKDASRLAQYDSLTGLANRHRMGKRLHATLTAYQSAKRCCALMMIDLDRFKQVNDTLGHPAGDELLKQVAGRLQRVVTDKNCEIGRLGGDEFQIILPDIDDRGRLGEIAMTIITMVSQPYQIDGARCVIGASVGIAIAPYDGINGEELIRSADLALYASKGGGRGQFRFYSSDLHSEAERRRQIEEDLRDALASDQMRVAYQPIVDTVTNKVVTLEAFTRWEHPEMGDIPPSVFIPIAEEANLIGALGNWILKQACIDAAQWPGSVRVAVNVSAAQFANAGFATLVAQALAQSELPPERLELELTESIFLGDQAATEDMFNSLKLLGVRLALDDFGTGYSSLSYLQHAPFDKIKIDKSFIRGVTQEGNRNAAIIASIVSLAEALKMDTTAEGIEAHDELEAMRKLKVKQIQGFIYAAAVGNDDVTEALLSGEWVIEPDGPSKYRPERRTVLRKVGLIHEDHRYEATMRNLSRGGCMVEGLVDVPIGTPFVVDFGEGQLAVAVVRRSAGAMQGLEFEQQLVDDGAGGLCTRHRVSPYIMAQAGMPLQALPTGSYPMQLIQEPGAALSLPRFGTADMGKSKIKVA
;
A
#
# COMPACT_ATOMS: atom_id res chain seq x y z
N MET A 1 -25.38 6.80 -37.91
CA MET A 1 -25.15 6.77 -39.37
C MET A 1 -23.91 5.94 -39.62
N THR A 2 -24.11 4.73 -40.13
CA THR A 2 -23.08 3.71 -40.42
C THR A 2 -22.28 4.10 -41.65
N VAL A 3 -20.98 4.38 -41.50
CA VAL A 3 -20.06 4.59 -42.61
C VAL A 3 -19.39 3.25 -42.92
N THR A 4 -19.91 2.55 -43.93
CA THR A 4 -19.32 1.34 -44.51
C THR A 4 -18.11 1.72 -45.36
N GLY A 5 -16.92 1.71 -44.75
CA GLY A 5 -15.64 1.75 -45.47
C GLY A 5 -15.27 0.37 -46.00
N ALA A 6 -15.85 -0.03 -47.12
CA ALA A 6 -15.39 -1.21 -47.86
C ALA A 6 -14.03 -0.86 -48.50
N SER A 7 -12.94 -1.42 -47.96
CA SER A 7 -11.60 -1.17 -48.48
C SER A 7 -11.45 -1.78 -49.88
N THR A 8 -10.89 -1.00 -50.79
CA THR A 8 -10.54 -1.37 -52.17
C THR A 8 -9.56 -2.54 -52.26
N PHE A 9 -8.99 -2.98 -51.11
CA PHE A 9 -8.05 -4.09 -50.97
C PHE A 9 -8.69 -5.49 -51.08
N GLY A 10 -9.97 -5.65 -50.76
CA GLY A 10 -10.63 -6.95 -50.78
C GLY A 10 -10.81 -7.55 -52.18
N ARG A 11 -10.90 -6.71 -53.22
CA ARG A 11 -11.17 -7.15 -54.61
C ARG A 11 -9.94 -7.65 -55.38
N PHE A 12 -8.72 -7.32 -54.96
CA PHE A 12 -7.51 -7.82 -55.62
C PHE A 12 -7.09 -9.22 -55.15
N ARG A 13 -7.50 -9.62 -53.93
CA ARG A 13 -7.18 -10.92 -53.34
C ARG A 13 -7.88 -12.10 -54.04
N SER A 14 -9.00 -11.86 -54.73
CA SER A 14 -9.74 -12.89 -55.46
C SER A 14 -9.19 -13.18 -56.87
N LEU A 15 -8.38 -12.28 -57.45
CA LEU A 15 -7.79 -12.45 -58.79
C LEU A 15 -6.47 -13.23 -58.76
N LEU A 16 -5.81 -13.33 -57.60
CA LEU A 16 -4.59 -14.12 -57.39
C LEU A 16 -4.86 -15.16 -56.30
N GLY A 17 -5.47 -16.27 -56.71
CA GLY A 17 -6.05 -17.29 -55.83
C GLY A 17 -5.26 -17.61 -54.55
N ALA A 18 -5.90 -17.37 -53.42
CA ALA A 18 -5.66 -18.00 -52.13
C ALA A 18 -6.94 -18.74 -51.73
N GLY A 19 -7.17 -19.90 -52.35
CA GLY A 19 -8.09 -20.91 -51.85
C GLY A 19 -7.32 -21.81 -50.89
N ASN A 20 -7.65 -21.72 -49.61
CA ASN A 20 -7.19 -22.65 -48.59
C ASN A 20 -8.00 -23.94 -48.76
N ASP A 21 -7.46 -24.93 -49.45
CA ASP A 21 -7.98 -26.30 -49.44
C ASP A 21 -6.83 -27.31 -49.60
N GLY A 22 -6.71 -28.18 -48.61
CA GLY A 22 -5.81 -29.33 -48.63
C GLY A 22 -6.23 -30.30 -49.72
N GLY A 23 -5.47 -30.35 -50.80
CA GLY A 23 -5.66 -31.32 -51.88
C GLY A 23 -4.47 -31.32 -52.82
N SER A 24 -3.66 -32.37 -52.77
CA SER A 24 -2.59 -32.65 -53.72
C SER A 24 -3.16 -32.71 -55.16
N ARG A 25 -2.98 -31.63 -55.92
CA ARG A 25 -3.13 -31.64 -57.38
C ARG A 25 -1.92 -30.97 -58.02
N SER A 26 -1.06 -31.78 -58.61
CA SER A 26 -0.04 -31.38 -59.57
C SER A 26 -0.71 -30.93 -60.87
N GLY A 27 -1.14 -29.67 -60.93
CA GLY A 27 -1.61 -29.02 -62.14
C GLY A 27 -0.48 -28.22 -62.77
N SER A 28 0.03 -28.67 -63.92
CA SER A 28 0.87 -27.85 -64.79
C SER A 28 0.12 -26.56 -65.14
N ALA A 29 0.65 -25.40 -64.75
CA ALA A 29 0.15 -24.13 -65.24
C ALA A 29 0.33 -24.09 -66.76
N GLY A 30 -0.77 -24.20 -67.51
CA GLY A 30 -0.79 -23.89 -68.94
C GLY A 30 -0.37 -22.43 -69.17
N PRO A 31 0.05 -22.07 -70.40
CA PRO A 31 0.46 -20.71 -70.71
C PRO A 31 -0.70 -19.76 -70.36
N GLY A 32 -0.39 -18.73 -69.55
CA GLY A 32 -1.35 -17.68 -69.22
C GLY A 32 -1.94 -17.05 -70.49
N PRO A 33 -3.08 -16.37 -70.40
CA PRO A 33 -3.73 -15.79 -71.57
C PRO A 33 -2.73 -14.95 -72.36
N ASN A 34 -2.65 -15.17 -73.67
CA ASN A 34 -1.82 -14.36 -74.58
C ASN A 34 -2.42 -12.95 -74.60
N LEU A 35 -1.97 -12.12 -73.66
CA LEU A 35 -2.30 -10.71 -73.58
C LEU A 35 -1.82 -10.03 -74.88
N SER A 36 -2.68 -9.21 -75.48
CA SER A 36 -2.30 -8.35 -76.61
C SER A 36 -1.15 -7.42 -76.21
N GLY A 37 -0.36 -6.94 -77.18
CA GLY A 37 0.80 -6.06 -76.90
C GLY A 37 0.43 -4.82 -76.07
N THR A 38 -0.78 -4.30 -76.24
CA THR A 38 -1.31 -3.17 -75.47
C THR A 38 -1.65 -3.56 -74.02
N GLU A 39 -2.24 -4.73 -73.80
CA GLU A 39 -2.56 -5.24 -72.45
C GLU A 39 -1.29 -5.61 -71.67
N GLN A 40 -0.27 -6.15 -72.33
CA GLN A 40 1.05 -6.40 -71.70
C GLN A 40 1.70 -5.10 -71.24
N GLN A 41 1.63 -4.05 -72.07
CA GLN A 41 2.19 -2.74 -71.74
C GLN A 41 1.42 -2.06 -70.60
N GLN A 42 0.10 -2.18 -70.55
CA GLN A 42 -0.71 -1.71 -69.42
C GLN A 42 -0.42 -2.48 -68.13
N ALA A 43 -0.27 -3.81 -68.19
CA ALA A 43 0.09 -4.62 -67.02
C ALA A 43 1.47 -4.25 -66.45
N LEU A 44 2.45 -3.99 -67.32
CA LEU A 44 3.78 -3.53 -66.92
C LEU A 44 3.75 -2.14 -66.27
N LEU A 45 2.91 -1.23 -66.77
CA LEU A 45 2.74 0.10 -66.16
C LEU A 45 2.13 -0.03 -64.75
N LEU A 46 1.06 -0.83 -64.57
CA LEU A 46 0.45 -1.06 -63.26
C LEU A 46 1.42 -1.70 -62.26
N LEU A 47 2.27 -2.63 -62.70
CA LEU A 47 3.30 -3.23 -61.86
C LEU A 47 4.36 -2.20 -61.44
N ARG A 48 4.79 -1.32 -62.35
CA ARG A 48 5.73 -0.24 -62.03
C ARG A 48 5.13 0.80 -61.09
N ASP A 49 3.88 1.16 -61.29
CA ASP A 49 3.17 2.09 -60.39
C ASP A 49 3.05 1.48 -58.99
N TYR A 50 2.79 0.17 -58.90
CA TYR A 50 2.77 -0.56 -57.63
C TYR A 50 4.15 -0.57 -56.95
N GLU A 51 5.24 -0.88 -57.68
CA GLU A 51 6.61 -0.81 -57.15
C GLU A 51 7.00 0.60 -56.68
N THR A 52 6.60 1.63 -57.45
CA THR A 52 6.91 3.04 -57.16
C THR A 52 6.10 3.57 -55.97
N SER A 53 4.90 3.04 -55.74
CA SER A 53 4.06 3.40 -54.58
C SER A 53 4.60 2.90 -53.24
N GLY A 54 5.58 1.98 -53.25
CA GLY A 54 6.14 1.38 -52.03
C GLY A 54 5.20 0.40 -51.31
N LEU A 55 4.03 0.08 -51.88
CA LEU A 55 3.06 -0.87 -51.33
C LEU A 55 3.54 -2.32 -51.40
N GLY A 56 4.51 -2.61 -52.28
CA GLY A 56 5.13 -3.91 -52.40
C GLY A 56 6.25 -3.91 -53.45
N TRP A 57 6.98 -5.01 -53.50
CA TRP A 57 8.12 -5.22 -54.38
C TRP A 57 8.11 -6.65 -54.93
N PHE A 58 8.85 -6.89 -55.99
CA PHE A 58 8.95 -8.17 -56.69
C PHE A 58 10.39 -8.65 -56.75
N TRP A 59 10.54 -9.96 -56.79
CA TRP A 59 11.83 -10.61 -56.92
C TRP A 59 11.72 -11.88 -57.77
N ALA A 60 12.81 -12.22 -58.44
CA ALA A 60 12.95 -13.48 -59.14
C ALA A 60 14.36 -14.03 -58.97
N THR A 61 14.49 -15.35 -59.06
CA THR A 61 15.77 -16.05 -59.01
C THR A 61 15.94 -17.00 -60.19
N ASP A 62 17.17 -17.44 -60.43
CA ASP A 62 17.48 -18.58 -61.29
C ASP A 62 17.38 -19.92 -60.54
N HIS A 63 17.73 -21.01 -61.22
CA HIS A 63 17.72 -22.37 -60.68
C HIS A 63 18.69 -22.60 -59.51
N GLU A 64 19.70 -21.74 -59.33
CA GLU A 64 20.64 -21.78 -58.19
C GLU A 64 20.18 -20.89 -57.02
N GLY A 65 19.07 -20.17 -57.17
CA GLY A 65 18.55 -19.26 -56.16
C GLY A 65 19.22 -17.88 -56.17
N LYS A 66 19.93 -17.53 -57.25
CA LYS A 66 20.54 -16.21 -57.43
C LYS A 66 19.54 -15.22 -58.04
N ILE A 67 19.56 -13.97 -57.57
CA ILE A 67 18.60 -12.94 -57.95
C ILE A 67 18.76 -12.58 -59.44
N THR A 68 17.70 -12.76 -60.23
CA THR A 68 17.62 -12.36 -61.63
C THR A 68 16.78 -11.10 -61.83
N TYR A 69 15.88 -10.80 -60.90
CA TYR A 69 15.11 -9.57 -60.86
C TYR A 69 14.88 -9.15 -59.41
N ILE A 70 14.95 -7.85 -59.14
CA ILE A 70 14.51 -7.24 -57.89
C ILE A 70 14.03 -5.82 -58.20
N SER A 71 12.95 -5.38 -57.56
CA SER A 71 12.44 -4.01 -57.73
C SER A 71 13.46 -2.97 -57.26
N ASP A 72 13.50 -1.82 -57.92
CA ASP A 72 14.49 -0.76 -57.64
C ASP A 72 14.32 -0.16 -56.24
N CYS A 73 13.10 -0.15 -55.71
CA CYS A 73 12.82 0.31 -54.35
C CYS A 73 13.58 -0.47 -53.27
N ILE A 74 13.86 -1.76 -53.49
CA ILE A 74 14.67 -2.57 -52.57
C ILE A 74 16.16 -2.25 -52.71
N ALA A 75 16.66 -2.04 -53.93
CA ALA A 75 18.05 -1.62 -54.12
C ALA A 75 18.33 -0.27 -53.42
N GLN A 76 17.43 0.70 -53.57
CA GLN A 76 17.49 1.98 -52.86
C GLN A 76 17.48 1.80 -51.35
N ARG A 77 16.58 0.94 -50.84
CA ARG A 77 16.44 0.71 -49.40
C ARG A 77 17.60 -0.08 -48.79
N MET A 78 18.24 -0.94 -49.57
CA MET A 78 19.45 -1.68 -49.19
C MET A 78 20.73 -0.84 -49.32
N GLY A 79 20.64 0.40 -49.82
CA GLY A 79 21.80 1.28 -50.01
C GLY A 79 22.81 0.79 -51.05
N CYS A 80 22.43 -0.13 -51.94
CA CYS A 80 23.32 -0.71 -52.96
C CYS A 80 22.71 -0.65 -54.36
N PRO A 81 23.52 -0.41 -55.41
CA PRO A 81 23.03 -0.41 -56.79
C PRO A 81 22.41 -1.76 -57.16
N ARG A 82 21.24 -1.75 -57.82
CA ARG A 82 20.57 -2.97 -58.30
C ARG A 82 21.50 -3.96 -59.05
N PRO A 83 22.42 -3.52 -59.94
CA PRO A 83 23.35 -4.43 -60.60
C PRO A 83 24.22 -5.25 -59.65
N GLU A 84 24.51 -4.74 -58.45
CA GLU A 84 25.30 -5.47 -57.44
C GLU A 84 24.49 -6.53 -56.71
N LEU A 85 23.15 -6.39 -56.67
CA LEU A 85 22.24 -7.37 -56.08
C LEU A 85 21.93 -8.52 -57.04
N LEU A 86 21.95 -8.26 -58.36
CA LEU A 86 21.78 -9.29 -59.37
C LEU A 86 22.92 -10.33 -59.28
N GLY A 87 22.56 -11.62 -59.32
CA GLY A 87 23.50 -12.73 -59.19
C GLY A 87 23.88 -13.12 -57.76
N ARG A 88 23.48 -12.35 -56.73
CA ARG A 88 23.60 -12.77 -55.32
C ARG A 88 22.53 -13.78 -54.95
N ALA A 89 22.79 -14.63 -53.96
CA ALA A 89 21.77 -15.52 -53.41
C ALA A 89 20.64 -14.70 -52.77
N VAL A 90 19.37 -15.00 -53.08
CA VAL A 90 18.23 -14.24 -52.51
C VAL A 90 18.22 -14.23 -50.98
N GLN A 91 18.78 -15.27 -50.38
CA GLN A 91 18.92 -15.43 -48.93
C GLN A 91 19.82 -14.34 -48.30
N SER A 92 20.75 -13.75 -49.05
CA SER A 92 21.65 -12.71 -48.53
C SER A 92 20.92 -11.39 -48.24
N LEU A 93 19.66 -11.25 -48.66
CA LEU A 93 18.83 -10.09 -48.35
C LEU A 93 18.25 -10.14 -46.93
N PHE A 94 18.37 -11.26 -46.23
CA PHE A 94 17.72 -11.50 -44.95
C PHE A 94 18.69 -11.97 -43.88
N ILE A 95 18.41 -11.62 -42.62
CA ILE A 95 19.11 -12.17 -41.47
C ILE A 95 18.38 -13.47 -41.09
N LEU A 96 19.10 -14.59 -41.17
CA LEU A 96 18.56 -15.94 -40.97
C LEU A 96 18.88 -16.51 -39.58
N GLU A 97 19.20 -15.65 -38.61
CA GLU A 97 19.50 -16.06 -37.24
C GLU A 97 18.25 -16.53 -36.50
N ARG A 98 18.43 -17.50 -35.59
CA ARG A 98 17.37 -17.99 -34.69
C ARG A 98 17.20 -17.00 -33.54
N ASP A 99 16.05 -16.34 -33.44
CA ASP A 99 15.62 -15.79 -32.17
C ASP A 99 15.16 -16.93 -31.25
N GLU A 100 15.60 -16.91 -29.99
CA GLU A 100 15.27 -17.96 -29.00
C GLU A 100 13.78 -17.95 -28.58
N ASP A 101 13.04 -16.88 -28.89
CA ASP A 101 11.66 -16.66 -28.43
C ASP A 101 10.56 -17.01 -29.45
N ASP A 102 10.87 -17.18 -30.74
CA ASP A 102 9.84 -17.44 -31.77
C ASP A 102 9.81 -18.93 -32.17
N GLN A 103 8.92 -19.69 -31.54
CA GLN A 103 8.75 -21.15 -31.75
C GLN A 103 8.23 -21.56 -33.15
N HIS A 104 8.06 -20.63 -34.09
CA HIS A 104 7.46 -20.90 -35.39
C HIS A 104 8.26 -20.28 -36.53
N GLU A 105 9.31 -20.94 -37.04
CA GLU A 105 9.72 -20.67 -38.42
C GLU A 105 10.45 -21.84 -39.09
N ARG A 106 9.88 -22.29 -40.22
CA ARG A 106 10.58 -23.13 -41.19
C ARG A 106 11.61 -22.23 -41.88
N THR A 107 12.89 -22.47 -41.67
CA THR A 107 13.98 -21.65 -42.21
C THR A 107 13.81 -21.52 -43.73
N LEU A 108 13.77 -20.29 -44.26
CA LEU A 108 13.68 -20.00 -45.71
C LEU A 108 14.59 -20.89 -46.60
N PRO A 109 15.84 -21.22 -46.20
CA PRO A 109 16.68 -22.18 -46.93
C PRO A 109 16.04 -23.57 -47.13
N LEU A 110 15.31 -24.07 -46.13
CA LEU A 110 14.61 -25.36 -46.21
C LEU A 110 13.45 -25.31 -47.21
N ILE A 111 12.71 -24.21 -47.25
CA ILE A 111 11.58 -24.03 -48.18
C ILE A 111 12.09 -23.94 -49.63
N LEU A 112 13.17 -23.18 -49.85
CA LEU A 112 13.79 -23.01 -51.15
C LEU A 112 14.41 -24.33 -51.65
N SER A 113 15.11 -25.07 -50.79
CA SER A 113 15.68 -26.38 -51.14
C SER A 113 14.60 -27.42 -51.46
N ALA A 114 13.48 -27.40 -50.73
CA ALA A 114 12.32 -28.26 -50.98
C ALA A 114 11.49 -27.83 -52.21
N ARG A 115 11.82 -26.71 -52.85
CA ARG A 115 11.12 -26.15 -54.02
C ARG A 115 9.61 -26.00 -53.79
N LYS A 116 9.22 -25.57 -52.58
CA LYS A 116 7.81 -25.37 -52.21
C LYS A 116 7.37 -23.92 -52.38
N THR A 117 6.09 -23.75 -52.70
CA THR A 117 5.41 -22.45 -52.61
C THR A 117 5.30 -22.03 -51.15
N PHE A 118 5.51 -20.75 -50.89
CA PHE A 118 5.28 -20.12 -49.58
C PHE A 118 4.62 -18.76 -49.76
N ALA A 119 3.88 -18.35 -48.74
CA ALA A 119 3.18 -17.07 -48.70
C ALA A 119 3.33 -16.47 -47.31
N ASP A 120 3.37 -15.14 -47.27
CA ASP A 120 3.41 -14.32 -46.05
C ASP A 120 4.50 -14.73 -45.04
N LEU A 121 5.65 -15.19 -45.52
CA LEU A 121 6.78 -15.55 -44.65
C LEU A 121 7.45 -14.28 -44.14
N GLN A 122 7.50 -14.10 -42.83
CA GLN A 122 8.13 -12.93 -42.22
C GLN A 122 9.64 -13.13 -42.16
N VAL A 123 10.40 -12.13 -42.59
CA VAL A 123 11.87 -12.18 -42.63
C VAL A 123 12.44 -10.82 -42.25
N ARG A 124 13.52 -10.83 -41.46
CA ARG A 124 14.26 -9.61 -41.11
C ARG A 124 15.22 -9.27 -42.25
N ALA A 125 15.21 -8.02 -42.72
CA ALA A 125 16.13 -7.56 -43.75
C ALA A 125 17.59 -7.51 -43.22
N ALA A 126 18.55 -7.86 -44.07
CA ALA A 126 19.99 -7.75 -43.76
C ALA A 126 20.49 -6.32 -43.98
N LEU A 127 20.03 -5.41 -43.12
CA LEU A 127 20.38 -4.00 -43.13
C LEU A 127 21.00 -3.57 -41.80
N ASP A 128 22.08 -2.81 -41.89
CA ASP A 128 22.76 -2.24 -40.72
C ASP A 128 22.03 -0.96 -40.26
N GLY A 129 21.71 -0.88 -38.97
CA GLY A 129 21.21 0.35 -38.32
C GLY A 129 19.69 0.48 -38.18
N GLU A 130 18.87 -0.30 -38.91
CA GLU A 130 17.40 -0.29 -38.77
C GLU A 130 16.79 -1.70 -38.74
N GLU A 131 15.87 -1.96 -37.80
CA GLU A 131 15.14 -3.23 -37.71
C GLU A 131 13.97 -3.23 -38.71
N ILE A 132 14.22 -3.69 -39.94
CA ILE A 132 13.21 -3.78 -41.00
C ILE A 132 12.68 -5.21 -41.15
N TRP A 133 11.36 -5.35 -41.19
CA TRP A 133 10.66 -6.62 -41.39
C TRP A 133 9.89 -6.63 -42.69
N TRP A 134 10.07 -7.69 -43.47
CA TRP A 134 9.34 -7.93 -44.72
C TRP A 134 8.49 -9.18 -44.63
N SER A 135 7.34 -9.15 -45.30
CA SER A 135 6.55 -10.35 -45.60
C SER A 135 6.83 -10.75 -47.04
N ILE A 136 7.39 -11.94 -47.27
CA ILE A 136 7.74 -12.44 -48.62
C ILE A 136 6.92 -13.66 -49.01
N SER A 137 6.55 -13.72 -50.29
CA SER A 137 5.87 -14.85 -50.91
C SER A 137 6.64 -15.29 -52.14
N GLY A 138 6.72 -16.60 -52.40
CA GLY A 138 7.48 -17.16 -53.51
C GLY A 138 6.85 -18.41 -54.09
N ARG A 139 6.86 -18.51 -55.43
CA ARG A 139 6.42 -19.68 -56.20
C ARG A 139 7.54 -20.20 -57.10
N PRO A 140 7.86 -21.51 -57.05
CA PRO A 140 8.84 -22.11 -57.95
C PRO A 140 8.31 -22.07 -59.40
N GLN A 141 9.21 -21.86 -60.35
CA GLN A 141 8.95 -21.86 -61.78
C GLN A 141 9.61 -23.07 -62.42
N PHE A 142 8.91 -23.70 -63.36
CA PHE A 142 9.41 -24.87 -64.08
C PHE A 142 9.34 -24.64 -65.59
N SER A 143 10.29 -25.20 -66.33
CA SER A 143 10.30 -25.17 -67.80
C SER A 143 9.18 -26.03 -68.38
N SER A 144 8.94 -25.94 -69.69
CA SER A 144 8.03 -26.85 -70.40
C SER A 144 8.40 -28.33 -70.25
N ASN A 145 9.66 -28.61 -69.91
CA ASN A 145 10.20 -29.96 -69.74
C ASN A 145 10.18 -30.42 -68.27
N GLY A 146 9.66 -29.59 -67.35
CA GLY A 146 9.56 -29.90 -65.92
C GLY A 146 10.80 -29.56 -65.09
N ASP A 147 11.83 -28.96 -65.69
CA ASP A 147 13.05 -28.56 -64.97
C ASP A 147 12.82 -27.31 -64.13
N PHE A 148 13.40 -27.23 -62.93
CA PHE A 148 13.31 -26.05 -62.06
C PHE A 148 14.11 -24.88 -62.63
N VAL A 149 13.47 -23.74 -62.82
CA VAL A 149 14.06 -22.53 -63.46
C VAL A 149 14.34 -21.42 -62.44
N GLY A 150 13.80 -21.53 -61.22
CA GLY A 150 13.99 -20.56 -60.14
C GLY A 150 12.67 -20.19 -59.46
N TYR A 151 12.68 -19.12 -58.67
CA TYR A 151 11.48 -18.57 -58.00
C TYR A 151 11.03 -17.25 -58.61
N ARG A 152 9.72 -16.99 -58.51
CA ARG A 152 9.15 -15.65 -58.65
C ARG A 152 8.32 -15.33 -57.42
N GLY A 153 8.44 -14.12 -56.93
CA GLY A 153 7.81 -13.73 -55.68
C GLY A 153 7.55 -12.25 -55.57
N ASN A 154 6.86 -11.89 -54.49
CA ASN A 154 6.65 -10.53 -54.06
C ASN A 154 7.02 -10.39 -52.58
N GLY A 155 7.16 -9.15 -52.14
CA GLY A 155 7.21 -8.83 -50.73
C GLY A 155 6.54 -7.48 -50.43
N SER A 156 6.26 -7.27 -49.16
CA SER A 156 5.76 -6.00 -48.62
C SER A 156 6.48 -5.66 -47.33
N ASP A 157 6.57 -4.36 -47.05
CA ASP A 157 7.11 -3.87 -45.79
C ASP A 157 6.05 -3.96 -44.68
N ILE A 158 6.33 -4.75 -43.66
CA ILE A 158 5.45 -4.94 -42.50
C ILE A 158 6.00 -4.28 -41.24
N THR A 159 7.06 -3.48 -41.34
CA THR A 159 7.73 -2.84 -40.20
C THR A 159 6.76 -1.97 -39.41
N ALA A 160 6.02 -1.07 -40.07
CA ALA A 160 5.04 -0.21 -39.41
C ALA A 160 3.88 -1.01 -38.77
N THR A 161 3.43 -2.09 -39.42
CA THR A 161 2.38 -2.96 -38.89
C THR A 161 2.87 -3.74 -37.67
N ARG A 162 4.09 -4.31 -37.72
CA ARG A 162 4.69 -5.05 -36.61
C ARG A 162 5.00 -4.12 -35.43
N GLN A 163 5.48 -2.90 -35.71
CA GLN A 163 5.69 -1.87 -34.68
C GLN A 163 4.36 -1.46 -34.04
N SER A 164 3.33 -1.17 -34.84
CA SER A 164 1.99 -0.86 -34.33
C SER A 164 1.38 -2.01 -33.53
N GLN A 165 1.60 -3.27 -33.93
CA GLN A 165 1.16 -4.44 -33.17
C GLN A 165 1.95 -4.62 -31.86
N LYS A 166 3.28 -4.41 -31.88
CA LYS A 166 4.11 -4.40 -30.67
C LYS A 166 3.65 -3.31 -29.70
N ASP A 167 3.42 -2.10 -30.20
CA ASP A 167 2.96 -0.96 -29.41
C ASP A 167 1.53 -1.15 -28.88
N ALA A 168 0.62 -1.68 -29.70
CA ALA A 168 -0.74 -2.02 -29.27
C ALA A 168 -0.74 -3.13 -28.21
N SER A 169 0.10 -4.16 -28.37
CA SER A 169 0.28 -5.23 -27.37
C SER A 169 0.86 -4.68 -26.07
N ARG A 170 1.81 -3.75 -26.16
CA ARG A 170 2.41 -3.07 -25.00
C ARG A 170 1.38 -2.20 -24.28
N LEU A 171 0.63 -1.35 -24.98
CA LEU A 171 -0.42 -0.50 -24.40
C LEU A 171 -1.56 -1.32 -23.78
N ALA A 172 -1.87 -2.49 -24.34
CA ALA A 172 -2.86 -3.40 -23.76
C ALA A 172 -2.42 -4.00 -22.42
N GLN A 173 -1.12 -3.97 -22.10
CA GLN A 173 -0.54 -4.70 -20.97
C GLN A 173 0.18 -3.82 -19.94
N TYR A 174 0.63 -2.64 -20.32
CA TYR A 174 1.44 -1.75 -19.50
C TYR A 174 0.82 -0.37 -19.36
N ASP A 175 1.01 0.27 -18.22
CA ASP A 175 0.66 1.65 -17.95
C ASP A 175 1.64 2.57 -18.71
N SER A 176 1.10 3.49 -19.51
CA SER A 176 1.91 4.35 -20.40
C SER A 176 2.77 5.37 -19.66
N LEU A 177 2.41 5.72 -18.42
CA LEU A 177 3.14 6.71 -17.63
C LEU A 177 4.33 6.08 -16.89
N THR A 178 4.07 4.99 -16.16
CA THR A 178 5.03 4.36 -15.25
C THR A 178 5.79 3.19 -15.87
N GLY A 179 5.27 2.62 -16.97
CA GLY A 179 5.82 1.41 -17.59
C GLY A 179 5.56 0.13 -16.80
N LEU A 180 4.83 0.19 -15.68
CA LEU A 180 4.39 -0.97 -14.90
C LEU A 180 3.27 -1.74 -15.59
N ALA A 181 2.91 -2.92 -15.08
CA ALA A 181 1.74 -3.64 -15.56
C ALA A 181 0.47 -2.79 -15.34
N ASN A 182 -0.45 -2.78 -16.30
CA ASN A 182 -1.74 -2.13 -16.12
C ASN A 182 -2.74 -3.05 -15.40
N ARG A 183 -3.90 -2.50 -15.04
CA ARG A 183 -5.01 -3.24 -14.39
C ARG A 183 -5.38 -4.56 -15.11
N HIS A 184 -5.41 -4.54 -16.44
CA HIS A 184 -5.78 -5.72 -17.26
C HIS A 184 -4.76 -6.85 -17.11
N ARG A 185 -3.46 -6.53 -17.23
CA ARG A 185 -2.39 -7.50 -17.07
C ARG A 185 -2.31 -8.05 -15.65
N MET A 186 -2.44 -7.18 -14.65
CA MET A 186 -2.45 -7.59 -13.24
C MET A 186 -3.60 -8.57 -12.95
N GLY A 187 -4.81 -8.28 -13.41
CA GLY A 187 -5.97 -9.18 -13.26
C GLY A 187 -5.75 -10.53 -13.94
N LYS A 188 -5.25 -10.53 -15.18
CA LYS A 188 -4.91 -11.78 -15.90
C LYS A 188 -3.84 -12.60 -15.18
N ARG A 189 -2.76 -11.96 -14.72
CA ARG A 189 -1.69 -12.66 -14.00
C ARG A 189 -2.21 -13.24 -12.70
N LEU A 190 -2.92 -12.45 -11.89
CA LEU A 190 -3.46 -12.92 -10.62
C LEU A 190 -4.37 -14.13 -10.81
N HIS A 191 -5.30 -14.07 -11.77
CA HIS A 191 -6.17 -15.19 -12.08
C HIS A 191 -5.40 -16.45 -12.51
N ALA A 192 -4.41 -16.31 -13.39
CA ALA A 192 -3.57 -17.42 -13.82
C ALA A 192 -2.75 -18.03 -12.66
N THR A 193 -2.14 -17.18 -11.82
CA THR A 193 -1.37 -17.62 -10.65
C THR A 193 -2.25 -18.38 -9.65
N LEU A 194 -3.41 -17.82 -9.28
CA LEU A 194 -4.33 -18.46 -8.34
C LEU A 194 -4.87 -19.80 -8.88
N THR A 195 -5.20 -19.88 -10.17
CA THR A 195 -5.66 -21.13 -10.80
C THR A 195 -4.58 -22.23 -10.73
N ALA A 196 -3.34 -21.88 -11.06
CA ALA A 196 -2.22 -22.81 -10.98
C ALA A 196 -1.93 -23.22 -9.52
N TYR A 197 -2.01 -22.27 -8.59
CA TYR A 197 -1.62 -22.46 -7.20
C TYR A 197 -2.70 -23.20 -6.41
N GLN A 198 -3.97 -23.10 -6.80
CA GLN A 198 -5.05 -23.91 -6.24
C GLN A 198 -4.78 -25.41 -6.45
N SER A 199 -4.34 -25.80 -7.65
CA SER A 199 -3.98 -27.19 -7.95
C SER A 199 -2.73 -27.64 -7.21
N ALA A 200 -1.74 -26.75 -7.08
CA ALA A 200 -0.48 -27.01 -6.38
C ALA A 200 -0.56 -26.85 -4.84
N LYS A 201 -1.72 -26.42 -4.30
CA LYS A 201 -1.94 -26.08 -2.89
C LYS A 201 -0.94 -25.04 -2.35
N ARG A 202 -0.60 -24.04 -3.18
CA ARG A 202 0.33 -22.94 -2.85
C ARG A 202 -0.43 -21.66 -2.53
N CYS A 203 0.23 -20.73 -1.86
CA CYS A 203 -0.33 -19.45 -1.45
C CYS A 203 0.10 -18.31 -2.38
N CYS A 204 -0.67 -17.23 -2.38
CA CYS A 204 -0.33 -16.00 -3.11
C CYS A 204 -0.80 -14.80 -2.30
N ALA A 205 0.12 -13.89 -1.96
CA ALA A 205 -0.22 -12.64 -1.34
C ALA A 205 -0.46 -11.54 -2.38
N LEU A 206 -1.35 -10.61 -2.04
CA LEU A 206 -1.68 -9.43 -2.81
C LEU A 206 -1.54 -8.21 -1.90
N MET A 207 -0.75 -7.23 -2.32
CA MET A 207 -0.70 -5.92 -1.68
C MET A 207 -1.39 -4.89 -2.58
N MET A 208 -2.32 -4.14 -2.01
CA MET A 208 -2.87 -2.92 -2.59
C MET A 208 -2.22 -1.72 -1.92
N ILE A 209 -1.80 -0.74 -2.69
CA ILE A 209 -1.04 0.42 -2.20
C ILE A 209 -1.71 1.68 -2.74
N ASP A 210 -1.88 2.66 -1.87
CA ASP A 210 -2.40 3.98 -2.21
C ASP A 210 -1.45 5.06 -1.69
N LEU A 211 -1.22 6.10 -2.50
CA LEU A 211 -0.32 7.19 -2.13
C LEU A 211 -1.05 8.25 -1.31
N ASP A 212 -0.67 8.37 -0.04
CA ASP A 212 -1.29 9.35 0.84
C ASP A 212 -0.91 10.78 0.40
N ARG A 213 -1.92 11.66 0.40
CA ARG A 213 -1.79 13.09 0.04
C ARG A 213 -1.32 13.34 -1.40
N PHE A 214 -1.41 12.36 -2.31
CA PHE A 214 -1.07 12.56 -3.73
C PHE A 214 -1.90 13.67 -4.40
N LYS A 215 -3.19 13.76 -4.07
CA LYS A 215 -4.06 14.84 -4.56
C LYS A 215 -3.52 16.24 -4.19
N GLN A 216 -3.01 16.42 -2.97
CA GLN A 216 -2.44 17.69 -2.53
C GLN A 216 -1.22 18.10 -3.38
N VAL A 217 -0.42 17.13 -3.82
CA VAL A 217 0.70 17.37 -4.74
C VAL A 217 0.19 17.88 -6.09
N ASN A 218 -0.84 17.23 -6.67
CA ASN A 218 -1.44 17.70 -7.92
C ASN A 218 -2.04 19.10 -7.79
N ASP A 219 -2.72 19.38 -6.68
CA ASP A 219 -3.37 20.66 -6.45
C ASP A 219 -2.36 21.79 -6.23
N THR A 220 -1.18 21.49 -5.66
CA THR A 220 -0.14 22.48 -5.33
C THR A 220 0.90 22.68 -6.45
N LEU A 221 1.36 21.60 -7.08
CA LEU A 221 2.46 21.60 -8.05
C LEU A 221 2.00 21.31 -9.49
N GLY A 222 0.73 20.95 -9.68
CA GLY A 222 0.14 20.63 -10.98
C GLY A 222 0.31 19.18 -11.41
N HIS A 223 -0.51 18.75 -12.38
CA HIS A 223 -0.51 17.39 -12.91
C HIS A 223 0.83 16.90 -13.48
N PRO A 224 1.64 17.71 -14.19
CA PRO A 224 2.95 17.24 -14.67
C PRO A 224 3.89 16.81 -13.54
N ALA A 225 3.85 17.52 -12.40
CA ALA A 225 4.63 17.16 -11.21
C ALA A 225 4.11 15.85 -10.58
N GLY A 226 2.79 15.66 -10.53
CA GLY A 226 2.18 14.40 -10.10
C GLY A 226 2.54 13.22 -11.00
N ASP A 227 2.62 13.43 -12.31
CA ASP A 227 3.03 12.41 -13.27
C ASP A 227 4.50 11.98 -13.05
N GLU A 228 5.38 12.93 -12.78
CA GLU A 228 6.78 12.64 -12.46
C GLU A 228 6.93 11.94 -11.10
N LEU A 229 6.14 12.35 -10.11
CA LEU A 229 6.06 11.67 -8.82
C LEU A 229 5.70 10.18 -9.00
N LEU A 230 4.68 9.88 -9.81
CA LEU A 230 4.23 8.51 -10.07
C LEU A 230 5.32 7.64 -10.72
N LYS A 231 6.12 8.21 -11.63
CA LYS A 231 7.27 7.49 -12.20
C LYS A 231 8.34 7.19 -11.16
N GLN A 232 8.66 8.16 -10.29
CA GLN A 232 9.63 7.95 -9.22
C GLN A 232 9.15 6.91 -8.21
N VAL A 233 7.86 6.95 -7.84
CA VAL A 233 7.22 5.92 -6.99
C VAL A 233 7.35 4.54 -7.62
N ALA A 234 6.98 4.39 -8.90
CA ALA A 234 7.13 3.13 -9.62
C ALA A 234 8.58 2.60 -9.57
N GLY A 235 9.56 3.48 -9.79
CA GLY A 235 10.98 3.14 -9.70
C GLY A 235 11.45 2.78 -8.28
N ARG A 236 10.83 3.31 -7.22
CA ARG A 236 11.10 2.90 -5.83
C ARG A 236 10.48 1.54 -5.53
N LEU A 237 9.24 1.29 -5.94
CA LEU A 237 8.57 0.01 -5.75
C LEU A 237 9.33 -1.14 -6.41
N GLN A 238 9.83 -0.95 -7.64
CA GLN A 238 10.66 -1.92 -8.35
C GLN A 238 11.99 -2.23 -7.66
N ARG A 239 12.54 -1.27 -6.89
CA ARG A 239 13.77 -1.48 -6.11
C ARG A 239 13.53 -2.24 -4.81
N VAL A 240 12.34 -2.07 -4.20
CA VAL A 240 11.98 -2.77 -2.97
C VAL A 240 11.61 -4.22 -3.27
N VAL A 241 10.80 -4.44 -4.30
CA VAL A 241 10.34 -5.78 -4.68
C VAL A 241 11.27 -6.36 -5.73
N THR A 242 12.31 -7.05 -5.26
CA THR A 242 13.42 -7.57 -6.09
C THR A 242 13.21 -8.98 -6.63
N ASP A 243 12.23 -9.72 -6.11
CA ASP A 243 11.94 -11.08 -6.55
C ASP A 243 11.32 -11.07 -7.95
N LYS A 244 11.95 -11.78 -8.89
CA LYS A 244 11.52 -11.87 -10.30
C LYS A 244 10.15 -12.49 -10.49
N ASN A 245 9.66 -13.24 -9.50
CA ASN A 245 8.33 -13.84 -9.55
C ASN A 245 7.22 -12.86 -9.15
N CYS A 246 7.58 -11.75 -8.49
CA CYS A 246 6.61 -10.73 -8.11
C CYS A 246 6.26 -9.86 -9.31
N GLU A 247 5.02 -9.37 -9.34
CA GLU A 247 4.56 -8.45 -10.39
C GLU A 247 3.98 -7.19 -9.77
N ILE A 248 4.42 -6.04 -10.30
CA ILE A 248 4.01 -4.71 -9.83
C ILE A 248 3.22 -4.04 -10.95
N GLY A 249 2.06 -3.51 -10.61
CA GLY A 249 1.20 -2.80 -11.53
C GLY A 249 0.65 -1.50 -10.96
N ARG A 250 0.27 -0.59 -11.85
CA ARG A 250 -0.51 0.61 -11.53
C ARG A 250 -1.94 0.39 -12.02
N LEU A 251 -2.90 0.49 -11.10
CA LEU A 251 -4.31 0.23 -11.40
C LEU A 251 -5.04 1.45 -11.97
N GLY A 252 -4.52 2.64 -11.68
CA GLY A 252 -5.04 3.94 -12.09
C GLY A 252 -4.80 4.97 -10.99
N GLY A 253 -4.77 6.27 -11.33
CA GLY A 253 -4.57 7.33 -10.33
C GLY A 253 -3.27 7.14 -9.53
N ASP A 254 -3.42 7.08 -8.21
CA ASP A 254 -2.42 6.82 -7.17
C ASP A 254 -2.41 5.37 -6.65
N GLU A 255 -3.16 4.46 -7.28
CA GLU A 255 -3.27 3.07 -6.83
C GLU A 255 -2.23 2.16 -7.52
N PHE A 256 -1.47 1.43 -6.69
CA PHE A 256 -0.52 0.40 -7.10
C PHE A 256 -0.91 -0.95 -6.51
N GLN A 257 -0.50 -2.03 -7.19
CA GLN A 257 -0.77 -3.39 -6.78
C GLN A 257 0.49 -4.25 -6.93
N ILE A 258 0.73 -5.14 -5.97
CA ILE A 258 1.85 -6.09 -5.99
C ILE A 258 1.32 -7.50 -5.77
N ILE A 259 1.65 -8.40 -6.70
CA ILE A 259 1.39 -9.84 -6.59
C ILE A 259 2.66 -10.51 -6.08
N LEU A 260 2.57 -11.22 -4.96
CA LEU A 260 3.67 -11.94 -4.30
C LEU A 260 3.35 -13.44 -4.27
N PRO A 261 3.82 -14.22 -5.26
CA PRO A 261 3.56 -15.65 -5.28
C PRO A 261 4.34 -16.37 -4.18
N ASP A 262 3.72 -17.39 -3.56
CA ASP A 262 4.35 -18.33 -2.62
C ASP A 262 4.88 -17.69 -1.33
N ILE A 263 4.19 -16.64 -0.87
CA ILE A 263 4.47 -15.98 0.41
C ILE A 263 3.17 -15.87 1.20
N ASP A 264 3.10 -16.51 2.37
CA ASP A 264 2.04 -16.36 3.37
C ASP A 264 2.55 -16.01 4.78
N ASP A 265 3.87 -15.87 4.93
CA ASP A 265 4.51 -15.41 6.16
C ASP A 265 4.16 -13.93 6.40
N ARG A 266 3.25 -13.69 7.36
CA ARG A 266 2.81 -12.35 7.73
C ARG A 266 3.93 -11.48 8.30
N GLY A 267 4.95 -12.07 8.93
CA GLY A 267 6.13 -11.34 9.38
C GLY A 267 6.91 -10.77 8.19
N ARG A 268 7.22 -11.61 7.20
CA ARG A 268 7.93 -11.20 5.98
C ARG A 268 7.11 -10.21 5.14
N LEU A 269 5.80 -10.44 5.01
CA LEU A 269 4.92 -9.53 4.28
C LEU A 269 4.83 -8.15 4.97
N GLY A 270 4.77 -8.13 6.30
CA GLY A 270 4.81 -6.88 7.08
C GLY A 270 6.13 -6.13 6.91
N GLU A 271 7.28 -6.81 6.89
CA GLU A 271 8.59 -6.21 6.62
C GLU A 271 8.66 -5.58 5.21
N ILE A 272 8.15 -6.28 4.20
CA ILE A 272 8.08 -5.76 2.82
C ILE A 272 7.18 -4.52 2.78
N ALA A 273 6.00 -4.57 3.39
CA ALA A 273 5.06 -3.45 3.42
C ALA A 273 5.65 -2.23 4.14
N MET A 274 6.29 -2.42 5.30
CA MET A 274 6.95 -1.33 6.03
C MET A 274 8.12 -0.74 5.25
N THR A 275 8.87 -1.58 4.52
CA THR A 275 9.95 -1.12 3.64
C THR A 275 9.39 -0.28 2.48
N ILE A 276 8.27 -0.71 1.87
CA ILE A 276 7.56 0.05 0.84
C ILE A 276 7.15 1.42 1.39
N ILE A 277 6.48 1.45 2.53
CA ILE A 277 6.01 2.69 3.18
C ILE A 277 7.20 3.61 3.43
N THR A 278 8.25 3.11 4.09
CA THR A 278 9.44 3.89 4.43
C THR A 278 10.13 4.47 3.19
N MET A 279 10.22 3.69 2.11
CA MET A 279 10.86 4.10 0.86
C MET A 279 10.01 5.08 0.06
N VAL A 280 8.70 4.85 -0.02
CA VAL A 280 7.77 5.76 -0.70
C VAL A 280 7.65 7.08 0.08
N SER A 281 7.76 7.05 1.40
CA SER A 281 7.73 8.25 2.25
C SER A 281 9.00 9.10 2.24
N GLN A 282 10.07 8.65 1.58
CA GLN A 282 11.25 9.51 1.40
C GLN A 282 10.89 10.73 0.52
N PRO A 283 11.50 11.90 0.75
CA PRO A 283 11.21 13.10 -0.04
C PRO A 283 11.47 12.90 -1.54
N TYR A 284 10.68 13.58 -2.37
CA TYR A 284 10.86 13.63 -3.82
C TYR A 284 11.32 15.02 -4.22
N GLN A 285 12.17 15.06 -5.24
CA GLN A 285 12.60 16.30 -5.87
C GLN A 285 11.96 16.36 -7.25
N ILE A 286 11.08 17.34 -7.46
CA ILE A 286 10.28 17.50 -8.68
C ILE A 286 10.34 18.97 -9.06
N ASP A 287 10.89 19.27 -10.24
CA ASP A 287 11.04 20.63 -10.76
C ASP A 287 11.67 21.63 -9.78
N GLY A 288 12.61 21.16 -8.95
CA GLY A 288 13.30 21.97 -7.93
C GLY A 288 12.53 22.16 -6.62
N ALA A 289 11.25 21.78 -6.57
CA ALA A 289 10.45 21.72 -5.34
C ALA A 289 10.63 20.37 -4.63
N ARG A 290 10.49 20.38 -3.30
CA ARG A 290 10.52 19.18 -2.47
C ARG A 290 9.09 18.83 -2.05
N CYS A 291 8.66 17.60 -2.32
CA CYS A 291 7.36 17.10 -1.86
C CYS A 291 7.51 15.78 -1.10
N VAL A 292 6.57 15.51 -0.20
CA VAL A 292 6.51 14.29 0.61
C VAL A 292 5.11 13.71 0.50
N ILE A 293 5.04 12.41 0.26
CA ILE A 293 3.80 11.63 0.26
C ILE A 293 3.94 10.47 1.23
N GLY A 294 2.82 9.92 1.69
CA GLY A 294 2.80 8.65 2.42
C GLY A 294 2.44 7.48 1.50
N ALA A 295 2.39 6.29 2.07
CA ALA A 295 1.73 5.16 1.44
C ALA A 295 0.94 4.37 2.49
N SER A 296 -0.27 4.00 2.12
CA SER A 296 -1.11 3.08 2.89
C SER A 296 -1.14 1.74 2.14
N VAL A 297 -1.04 0.61 2.87
CA VAL A 297 -0.92 -0.73 2.25
C VAL A 297 -1.94 -1.71 2.82
N GLY A 298 -2.80 -2.28 1.97
CA GLY A 298 -3.68 -3.39 2.33
C GLY A 298 -3.13 -4.72 1.85
N ILE A 299 -3.11 -5.75 2.70
CA ILE A 299 -2.53 -7.06 2.38
C ILE A 299 -3.59 -8.16 2.54
N ALA A 300 -3.78 -8.97 1.51
CA ALA A 300 -4.60 -10.19 1.57
C ALA A 300 -3.82 -11.39 1.00
N ILE A 301 -4.09 -12.58 1.53
CA ILE A 301 -3.34 -13.80 1.22
C ILE A 301 -4.32 -14.90 0.81
N ALA A 302 -4.22 -15.38 -0.43
CA ALA A 302 -4.93 -16.58 -0.87
C ALA A 302 -4.21 -17.85 -0.38
N PRO A 303 -4.96 -18.90 0.02
CA PRO A 303 -6.43 -19.02 -0.04
C PRO A 303 -7.16 -18.50 1.22
N TYR A 304 -6.44 -17.92 2.18
CA TYR A 304 -6.99 -17.58 3.49
C TYR A 304 -8.05 -16.47 3.44
N ASP A 305 -7.77 -15.43 2.66
CA ASP A 305 -8.56 -14.18 2.57
C ASP A 305 -9.42 -14.13 1.29
N GLY A 306 -9.46 -15.23 0.55
CA GLY A 306 -10.14 -15.36 -0.74
C GLY A 306 -9.53 -16.46 -1.59
N ILE A 307 -10.36 -17.24 -2.28
CA ILE A 307 -9.91 -18.36 -3.12
C ILE A 307 -9.79 -17.97 -4.60
N ASN A 308 -10.44 -16.90 -5.02
CA ASN A 308 -10.38 -16.35 -6.38
C ASN A 308 -9.87 -14.90 -6.37
N GLY A 309 -9.55 -14.39 -7.56
CA GLY A 309 -8.95 -13.06 -7.71
C GLY A 309 -9.87 -11.93 -7.26
N GLU A 310 -11.18 -12.03 -7.49
CA GLU A 310 -12.14 -10.98 -7.12
C GLU A 310 -12.28 -10.86 -5.60
N GLU A 311 -12.42 -12.00 -4.91
CA GLU A 311 -12.44 -12.05 -3.44
C GLU A 311 -11.16 -11.49 -2.85
N LEU A 312 -10.00 -11.91 -3.36
CA LEU A 312 -8.70 -11.48 -2.83
C LEU A 312 -8.47 -9.97 -3.04
N ILE A 313 -8.84 -9.43 -4.20
CA ILE A 313 -8.78 -7.99 -4.47
C ILE A 313 -9.69 -7.24 -3.50
N ARG A 314 -10.93 -7.68 -3.31
CA ARG A 314 -11.89 -7.06 -2.37
C ARG A 314 -11.36 -7.09 -0.93
N SER A 315 -10.76 -8.19 -0.50
CA SER A 315 -10.16 -8.31 0.83
C SER A 315 -8.95 -7.38 1.01
N ALA A 316 -8.08 -7.28 0.00
CA ALA A 316 -6.94 -6.37 0.03
C ALA A 316 -7.38 -4.89 0.04
N ASP A 317 -8.45 -4.56 -0.69
CA ASP A 317 -9.02 -3.21 -0.72
C ASP A 317 -9.65 -2.80 0.62
N LEU A 318 -10.39 -3.71 1.27
CA LEU A 318 -10.91 -3.48 2.63
C LEU A 318 -9.76 -3.27 3.64
N ALA A 319 -8.68 -4.05 3.52
CA ALA A 319 -7.49 -3.87 4.34
C ALA A 319 -6.79 -2.52 4.08
N LEU A 320 -6.71 -2.10 2.81
CA LEU A 320 -6.14 -0.81 2.42
C LEU A 320 -6.98 0.34 2.98
N TYR A 321 -8.30 0.28 2.82
CA TYR A 321 -9.21 1.27 3.38
C TYR A 321 -9.05 1.38 4.91
N ALA A 322 -8.98 0.24 5.61
CA ALA A 322 -8.77 0.21 7.05
C ALA A 322 -7.38 0.72 7.47
N SER A 323 -6.34 0.56 6.63
CA SER A 323 -5.01 1.13 6.89
C SER A 323 -4.99 2.65 6.79
N LYS A 324 -5.76 3.25 5.87
CA LYS A 324 -5.93 4.71 5.79
C LYS A 324 -6.60 5.24 7.06
N GLY A 325 -7.58 4.50 7.61
CA GLY A 325 -8.35 4.96 8.75
C GLY A 325 -7.67 4.97 10.11
N GLY A 326 -6.61 4.19 10.29
CA GLY A 326 -5.83 4.20 11.52
C GLY A 326 -4.69 5.22 11.55
N GLY A 327 -4.66 6.22 10.66
CA GLY A 327 -3.63 7.27 10.65
C GLY A 327 -2.76 7.39 9.38
N ARG A 328 -3.03 6.62 8.31
CA ARG A 328 -2.22 6.54 7.08
C ARG A 328 -0.77 6.12 7.34
N GLY A 329 0.05 5.95 6.29
CA GLY A 329 1.47 5.61 6.46
C GLY A 329 1.72 4.26 7.16
N GLN A 330 0.77 3.34 7.07
CA GLN A 330 0.83 2.03 7.71
C GLN A 330 0.29 0.95 6.77
N PHE A 331 0.55 -0.31 7.11
CA PHE A 331 -0.03 -1.44 6.40
C PHE A 331 -1.15 -2.08 7.23
N ARG A 332 -1.99 -2.92 6.63
CA ARG A 332 -2.92 -3.75 7.39
C ARG A 332 -3.16 -5.07 6.68
N PHE A 333 -3.15 -6.17 7.42
CA PHE A 333 -3.66 -7.44 6.91
C PHE A 333 -5.18 -7.47 6.92
N TYR A 334 -5.76 -8.15 5.93
CA TYR A 334 -7.18 -8.45 5.94
C TYR A 334 -7.56 -9.29 7.18
N SER A 335 -8.70 -8.95 7.76
CA SER A 335 -9.43 -9.65 8.81
C SER A 335 -10.92 -9.53 8.52
N SER A 336 -11.72 -10.54 8.88
CA SER A 336 -13.17 -10.49 8.73
C SER A 336 -13.82 -9.31 9.46
N ASP A 337 -13.18 -8.84 10.55
CA ASP A 337 -13.69 -7.76 11.39
C ASP A 337 -13.59 -6.39 10.68
N LEU A 338 -12.72 -6.26 9.67
CA LEU A 338 -12.51 -5.00 8.95
C LEU A 338 -13.75 -4.49 8.22
N HIS A 339 -14.64 -5.39 7.78
CA HIS A 339 -15.88 -4.96 7.15
C HIS A 339 -16.77 -4.19 8.14
N SER A 340 -16.86 -4.69 9.38
CA SER A 340 -17.59 -4.03 10.47
C SER A 340 -16.90 -2.73 10.92
N GLU A 341 -15.56 -2.67 10.88
CA GLU A 341 -14.83 -1.44 11.17
C GLU A 341 -15.09 -0.35 10.13
N ALA A 342 -15.13 -0.70 8.84
CA ALA A 342 -15.39 0.26 7.76
C ALA A 342 -16.79 0.85 7.85
N GLU A 343 -17.80 0.03 8.15
CA GLU A 343 -19.19 0.49 8.32
C GLU A 343 -19.34 1.32 9.60
N ARG A 344 -18.71 0.89 10.70
CA ARG A 344 -18.63 1.69 11.94
C ARG A 344 -17.95 3.03 11.70
N ARG A 345 -16.87 3.07 10.92
CA ARG A 345 -16.16 4.30 10.59
C ARG A 345 -17.05 5.28 9.83
N ARG A 346 -17.79 4.79 8.84
CA ARG A 346 -18.75 5.60 8.09
C ARG A 346 -19.83 6.18 9.00
N GLN A 347 -20.37 5.37 9.90
CA GLN A 347 -21.34 5.82 10.90
C GLN A 347 -20.75 6.94 11.77
N ILE A 348 -19.52 6.76 12.27
CA ILE A 348 -18.80 7.78 13.05
C ILE A 348 -18.59 9.07 12.23
N GLU A 349 -18.29 8.99 10.93
CA GLU A 349 -18.15 10.18 10.08
C GLU A 349 -19.47 10.96 9.95
N GLU A 350 -20.57 10.25 9.71
CA GLU A 350 -21.91 10.82 9.59
C GLU A 350 -22.33 11.48 10.93
N ASP A 351 -22.18 10.76 12.05
CA ASP A 351 -22.57 11.23 13.39
C ASP A 351 -21.68 12.37 13.90
N LEU A 352 -20.40 12.43 13.50
CA LEU A 352 -19.47 13.47 13.96
C LEU A 352 -19.93 14.87 13.54
N ARG A 353 -20.59 14.99 12.39
CA ARG A 353 -21.16 16.27 11.92
C ARG A 353 -22.27 16.75 12.85
N ASP A 354 -23.13 15.84 13.28
CA ASP A 354 -24.25 16.13 14.16
C ASP A 354 -23.80 16.35 15.61
N ALA A 355 -22.74 15.65 16.03
CA ALA A 355 -22.13 15.76 17.37
C ALA A 355 -21.47 17.12 17.63
N LEU A 356 -21.06 17.86 16.60
CA LEU A 356 -20.57 19.24 16.77
C LEU A 356 -21.70 20.25 17.01
N ALA A 357 -22.92 19.94 16.57
CA ALA A 357 -24.11 20.78 16.73
C ALA A 357 -24.97 20.38 17.94
N SER A 358 -24.76 19.19 18.47
CA SER A 358 -25.49 18.61 19.61
C SER A 358 -24.52 18.47 20.79
N ASP A 359 -24.96 18.65 22.04
CA ASP A 359 -24.11 18.63 23.26
C ASP A 359 -23.48 17.24 23.60
N GLN A 360 -22.87 16.57 22.62
CA GLN A 360 -22.26 15.23 22.71
C GLN A 360 -20.73 15.29 22.88
N MET A 361 -20.14 16.47 22.65
CA MET A 361 -18.72 16.71 22.80
C MET A 361 -18.44 17.32 24.17
N ARG A 362 -17.39 16.84 24.84
CA ARG A 362 -16.86 17.45 26.07
C ARG A 362 -15.34 17.59 25.99
N VAL A 363 -14.80 18.45 26.83
CA VAL A 363 -13.34 18.61 26.99
C VAL A 363 -12.93 17.96 28.30
N ALA A 364 -11.88 17.15 28.24
CA ALA A 364 -11.19 16.60 29.40
C ALA A 364 -9.78 17.19 29.45
N TYR A 365 -9.23 17.34 30.65
CA TYR A 365 -7.98 18.05 30.90
C TYR A 365 -6.96 17.10 31.51
N GLN A 366 -5.81 16.95 30.87
CA GLN A 366 -4.71 16.19 31.47
C GLN A 366 -3.68 17.14 32.10
N PRO A 367 -3.28 16.92 33.36
CA PRO A 367 -2.30 17.77 34.01
C PRO A 367 -0.89 17.54 33.47
N ILE A 368 -0.22 18.65 33.19
CA ILE A 368 1.22 18.75 32.96
C ILE A 368 1.83 19.31 34.25
N VAL A 369 2.75 18.56 34.83
CA VAL A 369 3.26 18.75 36.19
C VAL A 369 4.71 19.20 36.16
N ASP A 370 5.07 20.16 37.01
CA ASP A 370 6.45 20.56 37.24
C ASP A 370 7.23 19.44 37.92
N THR A 371 8.36 19.05 37.33
CA THR A 371 9.10 17.85 37.70
C THR A 371 9.72 17.93 39.11
N VAL A 372 9.95 19.14 39.61
CA VAL A 372 10.61 19.42 40.89
C VAL A 372 9.59 19.58 42.02
N THR A 373 8.51 20.33 41.76
CA THR A 373 7.54 20.74 42.77
C THR A 373 6.29 19.87 42.80
N ASN A 374 6.09 19.00 41.81
CA ASN A 374 4.87 18.20 41.61
C ASN A 374 3.59 19.06 41.45
N LYS A 375 3.73 20.36 41.17
CA LYS A 375 2.60 21.28 40.94
C LYS A 375 2.11 21.19 39.51
N VAL A 376 0.80 21.19 39.31
CA VAL A 376 0.18 21.32 37.99
C VAL A 376 0.44 22.73 37.44
N VAL A 377 1.07 22.81 36.27
CA VAL A 377 1.43 24.10 35.63
C VAL A 377 0.61 24.41 34.38
N THR A 378 0.22 23.38 33.64
CA THR A 378 -0.57 23.48 32.42
C THR A 378 -1.55 22.29 32.41
N LEU A 379 -2.73 22.49 31.83
CA LEU A 379 -3.71 21.45 31.57
C LEU A 379 -3.91 21.32 30.06
N GLU A 380 -3.60 20.15 29.51
CA GLU A 380 -3.81 19.89 28.09
C GLU A 380 -5.26 19.48 27.82
N ALA A 381 -5.92 20.19 26.92
CA ALA A 381 -7.30 19.98 26.54
C ALA A 381 -7.40 18.86 25.50
N PHE A 382 -8.10 17.80 25.86
CA PHE A 382 -8.45 16.69 24.99
C PHE A 382 -9.95 16.63 24.77
N THR A 383 -10.36 16.47 23.53
CA THR A 383 -11.76 16.20 23.23
C THR A 383 -12.14 14.80 23.68
N ARG A 384 -13.39 14.65 24.09
CA ARG A 384 -14.05 13.37 24.32
C ARG A 384 -15.41 13.44 23.66
N TRP A 385 -15.79 12.35 23.00
CA TRP A 385 -17.07 12.26 22.33
C TRP A 385 -17.91 11.19 22.99
N GLU A 386 -18.97 11.61 23.67
CA GLU A 386 -19.96 10.72 24.26
C GLU A 386 -21.06 10.45 23.23
N HIS A 387 -20.93 9.34 22.50
CA HIS A 387 -21.92 8.96 21.51
C HIS A 387 -23.14 8.29 22.17
N PRO A 388 -24.40 8.68 21.83
CA PRO A 388 -25.60 8.14 22.45
C PRO A 388 -25.74 6.61 22.38
N GLU A 389 -25.32 6.02 21.26
CA GLU A 389 -25.42 4.57 21.02
C GLU A 389 -24.11 3.82 21.22
N MET A 390 -22.97 4.47 20.97
CA MET A 390 -21.65 3.81 20.93
C MET A 390 -20.84 4.03 22.21
N GLY A 391 -21.32 4.89 23.13
CA GLY A 391 -20.58 5.28 24.33
C GLY A 391 -19.42 6.22 24.02
N ASP A 392 -18.41 6.23 24.88
CA ASP A 392 -17.22 7.10 24.75
C ASP A 392 -16.37 6.66 23.55
N ILE A 393 -16.27 7.52 22.54
CA ILE A 393 -15.43 7.31 21.36
C ILE A 393 -14.09 8.01 21.58
N PRO A 394 -12.96 7.28 21.56
CA PRO A 394 -11.65 7.87 21.84
C PRO A 394 -11.16 8.78 20.70
N PRO A 395 -10.39 9.85 21.00
CA PRO A 395 -9.83 10.76 19.99
C PRO A 395 -9.03 10.08 18.88
N SER A 396 -8.30 9.02 19.21
CA SER A 396 -7.53 8.23 18.24
C SER A 396 -8.40 7.63 17.13
N VAL A 397 -9.72 7.54 17.32
CA VAL A 397 -10.67 7.03 16.33
C VAL A 397 -11.28 8.18 15.52
N PHE A 398 -11.85 9.20 16.18
CA PHE A 398 -12.62 10.22 15.46
C PHE A 398 -11.81 11.42 14.96
N ILE A 399 -10.64 11.73 15.52
CA ILE A 399 -9.80 12.84 15.03
C ILE A 399 -9.29 12.58 13.59
N PRO A 400 -8.76 11.38 13.24
CA PRO A 400 -8.39 11.09 11.86
C PRO A 400 -9.57 11.15 10.89
N ILE A 401 -10.76 10.76 11.34
CA ILE A 401 -12.01 10.87 10.56
C ILE A 401 -12.37 12.35 10.35
N ALA A 402 -12.25 13.18 11.39
CA ALA A 402 -12.49 14.61 11.31
C ALA A 402 -11.56 15.30 10.30
N GLU A 403 -10.29 14.91 10.24
CA GLU A 403 -9.34 15.43 9.25
C GLU A 403 -9.73 15.06 7.82
N GLU A 404 -10.06 13.79 7.58
CA GLU A 404 -10.48 13.30 6.26
C GLU A 404 -11.78 13.95 5.77
N ALA A 405 -12.73 14.13 6.69
CA ALA A 405 -14.02 14.75 6.41
C ALA A 405 -13.97 16.29 6.36
N ASN A 406 -12.79 16.91 6.51
CA ASN A 406 -12.59 18.36 6.64
C ASN A 406 -13.38 19.01 7.79
N LEU A 407 -13.66 18.26 8.85
CA LEU A 407 -14.34 18.72 10.07
C LEU A 407 -13.35 19.19 11.15
N ILE A 408 -12.06 18.88 11.01
CA ILE A 408 -11.03 19.22 12.01
C ILE A 408 -10.97 20.72 12.33
N GLY A 409 -11.21 21.59 11.33
CA GLY A 409 -11.25 23.03 11.54
C GLY A 409 -12.41 23.48 12.43
N ALA A 410 -13.60 22.91 12.24
CA ALA A 410 -14.77 23.21 13.05
C ALA A 410 -14.62 22.66 14.48
N LEU A 411 -14.16 21.41 14.59
CA LEU A 411 -13.88 20.75 15.85
C LEU A 411 -12.83 21.52 16.67
N GLY A 412 -11.70 21.86 16.07
CA GLY A 412 -10.64 22.58 16.77
C GLY A 412 -11.02 24.00 17.18
N ASN A 413 -11.88 24.69 16.41
CA ASN A 413 -12.45 25.98 16.83
C ASN A 413 -13.38 25.83 18.05
N TRP A 414 -14.18 24.77 18.09
CA TRP A 414 -15.03 24.46 19.24
C TRP A 414 -14.20 24.18 20.50
N ILE A 415 -13.18 23.31 20.40
CA ILE A 415 -12.28 22.98 21.52
C ILE A 415 -11.58 24.24 22.02
N LEU A 416 -11.03 25.05 21.12
CA LEU A 416 -10.32 26.29 21.48
C LEU A 416 -11.20 27.22 22.31
N LYS A 417 -12.45 27.44 21.88
CA LYS A 417 -13.40 28.29 22.61
C LYS A 417 -13.74 27.70 23.98
N GLN A 418 -14.10 26.42 24.02
CA GLN A 418 -14.50 25.76 25.26
C GLN A 418 -13.34 25.73 26.26
N ALA A 419 -12.14 25.36 25.80
CA ALA A 419 -10.92 25.33 26.62
C ALA A 419 -10.57 26.72 27.20
N CYS A 420 -10.73 27.80 26.43
CA CYS A 420 -10.54 29.15 26.93
C CYS A 420 -11.59 29.55 27.98
N ILE A 421 -12.87 29.20 27.76
CA ILE A 421 -13.97 29.46 28.70
C ILE A 421 -13.73 28.74 30.04
N ASP A 422 -13.34 27.47 29.97
CA ASP A 422 -13.07 26.67 31.15
C ASP A 422 -11.84 27.19 31.90
N ALA A 423 -10.76 27.49 31.17
CA ALA A 423 -9.53 28.01 31.76
C ALA A 423 -9.69 29.38 32.44
N ALA A 424 -10.59 30.22 31.94
CA ALA A 424 -10.89 31.52 32.55
C ALA A 424 -11.49 31.38 33.96
N GLN A 425 -12.14 30.26 34.27
CA GLN A 425 -12.72 29.98 35.58
C GLN A 425 -11.69 29.46 36.59
N TRP A 426 -10.56 28.94 36.12
CA TRP A 426 -9.54 28.39 37.00
C TRP A 426 -8.77 29.51 37.73
N PRO A 427 -8.61 29.40 39.06
CA PRO A 427 -7.85 30.38 39.84
C PRO A 427 -6.35 30.29 39.55
N GLY A 428 -5.65 31.41 39.72
CA GLY A 428 -4.19 31.47 39.62
C GLY A 428 -3.66 31.51 38.18
N SER A 429 -2.51 30.90 37.96
CA SER A 429 -1.73 31.00 36.71
C SER A 429 -1.67 29.71 35.90
N VAL A 430 -2.54 28.73 36.19
CA VAL A 430 -2.57 27.46 35.46
C VAL A 430 -2.95 27.73 34.01
N ARG A 431 -2.15 27.21 33.09
CA ARG A 431 -2.34 27.42 31.64
C ARG A 431 -3.24 26.33 31.07
N VAL A 432 -3.85 26.61 29.92
CA VAL A 432 -4.53 25.61 29.10
C VAL A 432 -3.75 25.42 27.80
N ALA A 433 -3.47 24.17 27.44
CA ALA A 433 -2.85 23.82 26.17
C ALA A 433 -3.89 23.23 25.22
N VAL A 434 -3.90 23.69 23.97
CA VAL A 434 -4.83 23.23 22.93
C VAL A 434 -4.06 22.81 21.69
N ASN A 435 -4.30 21.58 21.24
CA ASN A 435 -3.75 21.03 20.02
C ASN A 435 -4.29 21.72 18.76
N VAL A 436 -3.40 22.08 17.84
CA VAL A 436 -3.74 22.75 16.58
C VAL A 436 -3.23 21.94 15.39
N SER A 437 -4.16 21.50 14.54
CA SER A 437 -3.80 20.79 13.31
C SER A 437 -3.13 21.71 12.29
N ALA A 438 -2.28 21.16 11.41
CA ALA A 438 -1.65 21.91 10.33
C ALA A 438 -2.67 22.58 9.39
N ALA A 439 -3.83 21.93 9.17
CA ALA A 439 -4.92 22.49 8.37
C ALA A 439 -5.55 23.74 9.01
N GLN A 440 -5.69 23.76 10.34
CA GLN A 440 -6.15 24.95 11.06
C GLN A 440 -5.11 26.07 11.01
N PHE A 441 -3.83 25.73 11.25
CA PHE A 441 -2.76 26.73 11.25
C PHE A 441 -2.57 27.39 9.89
N ALA A 442 -2.73 26.64 8.79
CA ALA A 442 -2.66 27.17 7.43
C ALA A 442 -3.84 28.09 7.05
N ASN A 443 -4.92 28.12 7.85
CA ASN A 443 -6.05 29.01 7.60
C ASN A 443 -5.69 30.44 8.02
N ALA A 444 -5.65 31.38 7.07
CA ALA A 444 -5.36 32.79 7.32
C ALA A 444 -6.29 33.45 8.37
N GLY A 445 -7.50 32.92 8.58
CA GLY A 445 -8.43 33.39 9.60
C GLY A 445 -8.15 32.88 11.02
N PHE A 446 -7.17 31.99 11.22
CA PHE A 446 -6.95 31.32 12.50
C PHE A 446 -6.58 32.28 13.64
N ALA A 447 -5.66 33.23 13.41
CA ALA A 447 -5.31 34.23 14.42
C ALA A 447 -6.54 35.04 14.88
N THR A 448 -7.46 35.35 13.97
CA THR A 448 -8.73 36.01 14.30
C THR A 448 -9.62 35.14 15.18
N LEU A 449 -9.67 33.82 14.93
CA LEU A 449 -10.43 32.88 15.77
C LEU A 449 -9.84 32.79 17.18
N VAL A 450 -8.51 32.76 17.31
CA VAL A 450 -7.82 32.79 18.61
C VAL A 450 -8.15 34.09 19.36
N ALA A 451 -8.06 35.23 18.68
CA ALA A 451 -8.42 36.52 19.27
C ALA A 451 -9.88 36.56 19.75
N GLN A 452 -10.81 35.97 18.98
CA GLN A 452 -12.21 35.87 19.37
C GLN A 452 -12.42 34.97 20.59
N ALA A 453 -11.76 33.81 20.66
CA ALA A 453 -11.86 32.90 21.79
C ALA A 453 -11.34 33.54 23.09
N LEU A 454 -10.20 34.25 23.02
CA LEU A 454 -9.64 35.01 24.14
C LEU A 454 -10.56 36.16 24.57
N ALA A 455 -11.10 36.92 23.61
CA ALA A 455 -12.00 38.03 23.91
C ALA A 455 -13.34 37.57 24.52
N GLN A 456 -13.86 36.41 24.12
CA GLN A 456 -15.12 35.86 24.63
C GLN A 456 -14.97 35.25 26.03
N SER A 457 -13.83 34.63 26.31
CA SER A 457 -13.54 34.00 27.61
C SER A 457 -12.95 34.97 28.63
N GLU A 458 -12.46 36.12 28.18
CA GLU A 458 -11.65 37.05 28.97
C GLU A 458 -10.37 36.40 29.57
N LEU A 459 -9.90 35.30 28.95
CA LEU A 459 -8.68 34.62 29.37
C LEU A 459 -7.45 35.48 29.02
N PRO A 460 -6.53 35.74 29.98
CA PRO A 460 -5.25 36.35 29.67
C PRO A 460 -4.50 35.54 28.59
N PRO A 461 -4.05 36.16 27.48
CA PRO A 461 -3.46 35.42 26.35
C PRO A 461 -2.28 34.52 26.73
N GLU A 462 -1.47 34.93 27.71
CA GLU A 462 -0.32 34.17 28.21
C GLU A 462 -0.70 32.84 28.90
N ARG A 463 -1.98 32.67 29.25
CA ARG A 463 -2.53 31.42 29.79
C ARG A 463 -2.94 30.42 28.72
N LEU A 464 -3.06 30.85 27.47
CA LEU A 464 -3.32 29.96 26.34
C LEU A 464 -2.01 29.52 25.70
N GLU A 465 -1.82 28.21 25.61
CA GLU A 465 -0.72 27.58 24.90
C GLU A 465 -1.27 26.80 23.70
N LEU A 466 -0.74 27.09 22.51
CA LEU A 466 -1.12 26.39 21.28
C LEU A 466 -0.04 25.36 20.94
N GLU A 467 -0.43 24.09 20.85
CA GLU A 467 0.48 22.99 20.55
C GLU A 467 0.43 22.69 19.04
N LEU A 468 1.61 22.68 18.42
CA LEU A 468 1.78 22.59 16.98
C LEU A 468 2.78 21.49 16.66
N THR A 469 2.46 20.61 15.71
CA THR A 469 3.40 19.57 15.25
C THR A 469 4.41 20.13 14.26
N GLU A 470 5.53 19.44 14.05
CA GLU A 470 6.55 19.80 13.04
C GLU A 470 6.00 19.89 11.61
N SER A 471 4.85 19.27 11.34
CA SER A 471 4.26 19.21 9.99
C SER A 471 3.83 20.57 9.43
N ILE A 472 3.66 21.59 10.27
CA ILE A 472 3.32 22.96 9.82
C ILE A 472 4.42 23.57 8.94
N PHE A 473 5.67 23.13 9.07
CA PHE A 473 6.81 23.66 8.31
C PHE A 473 6.93 23.11 6.88
N LEU A 474 6.05 22.19 6.48
CA LEU A 474 6.03 21.62 5.13
C LEU A 474 5.31 22.53 4.11
N GLY A 475 4.64 23.59 4.56
CA GLY A 475 3.89 24.53 3.74
C GLY A 475 4.68 25.75 3.26
N ASP A 476 3.96 26.82 2.91
CA ASP A 476 4.56 28.12 2.54
C ASP A 476 5.22 28.77 3.77
N GLN A 477 6.53 28.99 3.67
CA GLN A 477 7.33 29.58 4.74
C GLN A 477 6.88 31.01 5.08
N ALA A 478 6.53 31.83 4.09
CA ALA A 478 6.15 33.23 4.33
C ALA A 478 4.83 33.32 5.10
N ALA A 479 3.83 32.54 4.68
CA ALA A 479 2.54 32.48 5.36
C ALA A 479 2.66 31.95 6.80
N THR A 480 3.57 30.99 7.02
CA THR A 480 3.85 30.43 8.35
C THR A 480 4.46 31.47 9.29
N GLU A 481 5.44 32.24 8.81
CA GLU A 481 6.07 33.32 9.57
C GLU A 481 5.06 34.43 9.93
N ASP A 482 4.20 34.84 9.00
CA ASP A 482 3.14 35.83 9.23
C ASP A 482 2.11 35.37 10.28
N MET A 483 1.73 34.09 10.25
CA MET A 483 0.85 33.51 11.25
C MET A 483 1.51 33.50 12.64
N PHE A 484 2.79 33.10 12.74
CA PHE A 484 3.51 33.14 14.00
C PHE A 484 3.59 34.56 14.58
N ASN A 485 3.89 35.55 13.74
CA ASN A 485 3.92 36.95 14.15
C ASN A 485 2.54 37.40 14.66
N SER A 486 1.47 37.01 13.97
CA SER A 486 0.09 37.34 14.35
C SER A 486 -0.29 36.74 15.70
N LEU A 487 0.03 35.47 15.94
CA LEU A 487 -0.23 34.81 17.23
C LEU A 487 0.61 35.40 18.36
N LYS A 488 1.88 35.71 18.11
CA LYS A 488 2.74 36.36 19.12
C LYS A 488 2.31 37.78 19.47
N LEU A 489 1.75 38.52 18.51
CA LEU A 489 1.13 39.82 18.78
C LEU A 489 -0.09 39.71 19.71
N LEU A 490 -0.81 38.59 19.69
CA LEU A 490 -1.90 38.32 20.65
C LEU A 490 -1.37 38.00 22.06
N GLY A 491 -0.12 37.56 22.19
CA GLY A 491 0.52 37.22 23.47
C GLY A 491 0.35 35.76 23.89
N VAL A 492 -0.11 34.87 22.99
CA VAL A 492 -0.25 33.43 23.28
C VAL A 492 1.11 32.73 23.33
N ARG A 493 1.18 31.62 24.06
CA ARG A 493 2.34 30.73 24.05
C ARG A 493 2.22 29.68 22.95
N LEU A 494 3.35 29.27 22.40
CA LEU A 494 3.44 28.26 21.35
C LEU A 494 4.31 27.11 21.84
N ALA A 495 3.82 25.89 21.71
CA ALA A 495 4.57 24.67 22.01
C ALA A 495 4.77 23.86 20.73
N LEU A 496 5.97 23.31 20.56
CA LEU A 496 6.28 22.36 19.51
C LEU A 496 6.03 20.94 20.03
N ASP A 497 5.05 20.28 19.44
CA ASP A 497 4.60 18.94 19.80
C ASP A 497 5.26 17.85 18.94
N ASP A 498 5.29 16.61 19.45
CA ASP A 498 5.86 15.42 18.81
C ASP A 498 7.33 15.56 18.34
N PHE A 499 8.14 16.40 19.03
CA PHE A 499 9.49 16.75 18.56
C PHE A 499 10.41 15.52 18.46
N GLY A 500 11.07 15.37 17.31
CA GLY A 500 12.03 14.29 17.04
C GLY A 500 11.46 13.08 16.31
N THR A 501 10.14 12.92 16.22
CA THR A 501 9.51 11.81 15.48
C THR A 501 9.37 12.08 13.98
N GLY A 502 9.47 13.36 13.59
CA GLY A 502 9.34 13.85 12.23
C GLY A 502 10.66 14.28 11.58
N TYR A 503 10.57 15.18 10.60
CA TYR A 503 11.73 15.77 9.93
C TYR A 503 12.28 16.93 10.76
N SER A 504 12.96 16.63 11.86
CA SER A 504 13.54 17.66 12.73
C SER A 504 14.72 18.36 12.04
N SER A 505 14.43 19.33 11.18
CA SER A 505 15.43 20.29 10.72
C SER A 505 15.57 21.35 11.79
N LEU A 506 16.69 21.33 12.51
CA LEU A 506 17.06 22.37 13.49
C LEU A 506 16.97 23.79 12.93
N SER A 507 16.99 23.96 11.60
CA SER A 507 16.77 25.24 10.93
C SER A 507 15.42 25.87 11.26
N TYR A 508 14.36 25.09 11.48
CA TYR A 508 13.01 25.64 11.76
C TYR A 508 12.94 26.32 13.13
N LEU A 509 13.63 25.74 14.13
CA LEU A 509 13.74 26.29 15.47
C LEU A 509 14.51 27.62 15.52
N GLN A 510 15.26 27.98 14.47
CA GLN A 510 15.97 29.26 14.42
C GLN A 510 15.02 30.45 14.21
N HIS A 511 13.87 30.23 13.56
CA HIS A 511 12.94 31.29 13.16
C HIS A 511 11.57 31.18 13.83
N ALA A 512 11.18 29.99 14.29
CA ALA A 512 9.90 29.78 14.95
C ALA A 512 9.95 30.23 16.43
N PRO A 513 9.01 31.07 16.89
CA PRO A 513 9.06 31.64 18.23
C PRO A 513 8.40 30.73 19.28
N PHE A 514 8.82 29.46 19.37
CA PHE A 514 8.29 28.53 20.37
C PHE A 514 8.74 28.87 21.78
N ASP A 515 7.88 28.60 22.76
CA ASP A 515 8.18 28.76 24.18
C ASP A 515 8.41 27.42 24.89
N LYS A 516 8.04 26.30 24.24
CA LYS A 516 8.09 24.95 24.80
C LYS A 516 8.34 23.91 23.71
N ILE A 517 9.05 22.85 24.07
CA ILE A 517 9.22 21.62 23.28
C ILE A 517 8.63 20.45 24.07
N LYS A 518 7.72 19.68 23.46
CA LYS A 518 7.21 18.42 23.99
C LYS A 518 7.97 17.26 23.35
N ILE A 519 8.44 16.34 24.18
CA ILE A 519 9.23 15.17 23.81
C ILE A 519 8.28 13.98 23.74
N ASP A 520 8.13 13.42 22.53
CA ASP A 520 7.20 12.33 22.26
C ASP A 520 7.53 11.06 23.10
N LYS A 521 6.46 10.35 23.44
CA LYS A 521 6.50 9.11 24.23
C LYS A 521 7.38 8.02 23.61
N SER A 522 7.59 8.00 22.29
CA SER A 522 8.45 7.01 21.63
C SER A 522 9.91 7.09 22.09
N PHE A 523 10.38 8.28 22.45
CA PHE A 523 11.72 8.46 23.03
C PHE A 523 11.77 8.07 24.51
N ILE A 524 10.66 8.24 25.24
CA ILE A 524 10.56 7.81 26.63
C ILE A 524 10.57 6.29 26.72
N ARG A 525 9.84 5.62 25.83
CA ARG A 525 9.75 4.16 25.79
C ARG A 525 11.14 3.53 25.66
N GLY A 526 11.55 2.80 26.70
CA GLY A 526 12.83 2.10 26.75
C GLY A 526 14.03 2.97 27.15
N VAL A 527 13.82 4.20 27.65
CA VAL A 527 14.90 5.07 28.14
C VAL A 527 15.70 4.45 29.29
N THR A 528 15.08 3.56 30.07
CA THR A 528 15.69 2.84 31.19
C THR A 528 16.32 1.50 30.81
N GLN A 529 16.28 1.11 29.53
CA GLN A 529 16.87 -0.15 29.05
C GLN A 529 18.36 0.00 28.75
N GLU A 530 19.18 -0.94 29.22
CA GLU A 530 20.62 -0.96 28.97
C GLU A 530 20.93 -1.04 27.46
N GLY A 531 21.81 -0.15 26.99
CA GLY A 531 22.25 -0.08 25.58
C GLY A 531 21.38 0.79 24.67
N ASN A 532 20.25 1.33 25.15
CA ASN A 532 19.42 2.24 24.37
C ASN A 532 20.01 3.66 24.29
N ARG A 533 19.90 4.31 23.13
CA ARG A 533 20.41 5.68 22.87
C ARG A 533 19.41 6.78 23.23
N ASN A 534 18.16 6.44 23.56
CA ASN A 534 17.10 7.41 23.83
C ASN A 534 17.46 8.45 24.90
N ALA A 535 18.13 8.04 25.98
CA ALA A 535 18.56 8.98 27.03
C ALA A 535 19.50 10.08 26.50
N ALA A 536 20.39 9.74 25.56
CA ALA A 536 21.29 10.72 24.94
C ALA A 536 20.57 11.68 23.98
N ILE A 537 19.53 11.19 23.29
CA ILE A 537 18.67 12.01 22.42
C ILE A 537 17.92 13.03 23.29
N ILE A 538 17.26 12.57 24.35
CA ILE A 538 16.54 13.44 25.29
C ILE A 538 17.48 14.48 25.91
N ALA A 539 18.67 14.09 26.35
CA ALA A 539 19.68 15.03 26.87
C ALA A 539 20.05 16.13 25.85
N SER A 540 20.13 15.77 24.57
CA SER A 540 20.43 16.71 23.49
C SER A 540 19.26 17.69 23.26
N ILE A 541 18.02 17.19 23.30
CA ILE A 541 16.81 18.02 23.18
C ILE A 541 16.72 19.00 24.35
N VAL A 542 16.96 18.54 25.58
CA VAL A 542 16.96 19.41 26.77
C VAL A 542 18.02 20.50 26.66
N SER A 543 19.24 20.15 26.23
CA SER A 543 20.33 21.12 26.05
C SER A 543 19.99 22.17 24.99
N LEU A 544 19.34 21.76 23.90
CA LEU A 544 18.85 22.66 22.85
C LEU A 544 17.78 23.61 23.38
N ALA A 545 16.79 23.07 24.09
CA ALA A 545 15.71 23.86 24.68
C ALA A 545 16.26 24.90 25.68
N GLU A 546 17.22 24.53 26.52
CA GLU A 546 17.91 25.45 27.43
C GLU A 546 18.62 26.58 26.67
N ALA A 547 19.34 26.26 25.59
CA ALA A 547 20.03 27.25 24.76
C ALA A 547 19.06 28.23 24.08
N LEU A 548 17.87 27.76 23.70
CA LEU A 548 16.80 28.56 23.08
C LEU A 548 15.83 29.19 24.10
N LYS A 549 16.06 28.99 25.42
CA LYS A 549 15.20 29.46 26.51
C LYS A 549 13.76 28.94 26.44
N MET A 550 13.58 27.72 25.96
CA MET A 550 12.30 27.03 25.90
C MET A 550 12.10 26.15 27.14
N ASP A 551 10.84 25.85 27.46
CA ASP A 551 10.47 24.81 28.41
C ASP A 551 10.49 23.43 27.75
N THR A 552 10.67 22.37 28.55
CA THR A 552 10.64 20.98 28.07
C THR A 552 9.58 20.19 28.79
N THR A 553 8.74 19.47 28.04
CA THR A 553 7.76 18.52 28.57
C THR A 553 8.09 17.12 28.05
N ALA A 554 8.14 16.12 28.92
CA ALA A 554 8.18 14.71 28.50
C ALA A 554 6.80 14.07 28.61
N GLU A 555 6.37 13.40 27.56
CA GLU A 555 5.04 12.81 27.45
C GLU A 555 5.01 11.30 27.68
N GLY A 556 3.86 10.81 28.14
CA GLY A 556 3.61 9.38 28.29
C GLY A 556 4.44 8.73 29.40
N ILE A 557 4.77 9.47 30.47
CA ILE A 557 5.44 8.88 31.64
C ILE A 557 4.44 8.03 32.44
N GLU A 558 4.75 6.76 32.63
CA GLU A 558 3.87 5.81 33.32
C GLU A 558 4.53 5.18 34.56
N ALA A 559 5.86 5.19 34.64
CA ALA A 559 6.60 4.51 35.70
C ALA A 559 7.64 5.39 36.42
N HIS A 560 7.96 5.02 37.65
CA HIS A 560 8.89 5.77 38.50
C HIS A 560 10.32 5.82 37.93
N ASP A 561 10.77 4.74 37.27
CA ASP A 561 12.10 4.69 36.66
C ASP A 561 12.22 5.67 35.49
N GLU A 562 11.16 5.85 34.70
CA GLU A 562 11.09 6.86 33.64
C GLU A 562 11.09 8.27 34.23
N LEU A 563 10.29 8.53 35.26
CA LEU A 563 10.25 9.82 35.95
C LEU A 563 11.62 10.19 36.55
N GLU A 564 12.30 9.25 37.20
CA GLU A 564 13.64 9.46 37.73
C GLU A 564 14.66 9.74 36.62
N ALA A 565 14.55 9.06 35.48
CA ALA A 565 15.38 9.33 34.32
C ALA A 565 15.15 10.77 33.81
N MET A 566 13.90 11.20 33.67
CA MET A 566 13.57 12.56 33.23
C MET A 566 14.07 13.63 34.21
N ARG A 567 13.95 13.38 35.53
CA ARG A 567 14.53 14.22 36.58
C ARG A 567 16.05 14.37 36.43
N LYS A 568 16.77 13.26 36.20
CA LYS A 568 18.23 13.28 35.98
C LYS A 568 18.62 14.05 34.71
N LEU A 569 17.80 13.95 33.68
CA LEU A 569 17.97 14.65 32.40
C LEU A 569 17.51 16.11 32.44
N LYS A 570 17.01 16.60 33.60
CA LYS A 570 16.55 17.97 33.81
C LYS A 570 15.39 18.39 32.89
N VAL A 571 14.53 17.45 32.54
CA VAL A 571 13.24 17.81 31.91
C VAL A 571 12.43 18.64 32.91
N LYS A 572 11.85 19.75 32.46
CA LYS A 572 11.16 20.70 33.35
C LYS A 572 9.76 20.24 33.71
N GLN A 573 9.01 19.72 32.76
CA GLN A 573 7.60 19.35 32.90
C GLN A 573 7.37 17.89 32.49
N ILE A 574 6.41 17.23 33.13
CA ILE A 574 6.05 15.85 32.87
C ILE A 574 4.56 15.74 32.63
N GLN A 575 4.20 14.91 31.66
CA GLN A 575 2.82 14.50 31.39
C GLN A 575 2.76 12.99 31.27
N GLY A 576 1.74 12.39 31.88
CA GLY A 576 1.49 10.95 31.76
C GLY A 576 0.66 10.39 32.90
N PHE A 577 0.33 9.10 32.79
CA PHE A 577 -0.52 8.40 33.76
C PHE A 577 0.11 8.23 35.13
N ILE A 578 1.42 8.46 35.26
CA ILE A 578 2.06 8.51 36.58
C ILE A 578 1.47 9.60 37.48
N TYR A 579 0.91 10.67 36.92
CA TYR A 579 0.23 11.71 37.70
C TYR A 579 -1.28 11.54 37.63
N ALA A 580 -1.85 11.65 36.42
CA ALA A 580 -3.28 11.44 36.21
C ALA A 580 -3.62 11.16 34.75
N ALA A 581 -4.74 10.47 34.55
CA ALA A 581 -5.46 10.50 33.28
C ALA A 581 -6.16 11.87 33.09
N ALA A 582 -6.71 12.11 31.91
CA ALA A 582 -7.51 13.31 31.66
C ALA A 582 -8.78 13.30 32.53
N VAL A 583 -9.05 14.42 33.21
CA VAL A 583 -10.18 14.61 34.15
C VAL A 583 -11.18 15.65 33.63
N GLY A 584 -12.38 15.70 34.22
CA GLY A 584 -13.39 16.70 33.83
C GLY A 584 -13.06 18.10 34.35
N ASN A 585 -13.66 19.14 33.76
CA ASN A 585 -13.48 20.52 34.22
C ASN A 585 -13.94 20.72 35.68
N ASP A 586 -14.99 20.01 36.10
CA ASP A 586 -15.49 20.07 37.48
C ASP A 586 -14.43 19.59 38.48
N ASP A 587 -13.76 18.47 38.19
CA ASP A 587 -12.68 17.92 39.01
C ASP A 587 -11.48 18.88 39.07
N VAL A 588 -11.12 19.51 37.93
CA VAL A 588 -10.06 20.52 37.84
C VAL A 588 -10.40 21.71 38.73
N THR A 589 -11.63 22.21 38.63
CA THR A 589 -12.07 23.39 39.36
C THR A 589 -12.09 23.11 40.87
N GLU A 590 -12.60 21.96 41.29
CA GLU A 590 -12.58 21.53 42.69
C GLU A 590 -11.14 21.43 43.22
N ALA A 591 -10.24 20.79 42.47
CA ALA A 591 -8.84 20.64 42.86
C ALA A 591 -8.13 22.00 43.01
N LEU A 592 -8.35 22.94 42.07
CA LEU A 592 -7.72 24.26 42.10
C LEU A 592 -8.34 25.22 43.12
N LEU A 593 -9.62 25.05 43.47
CA LEU A 593 -10.24 25.82 44.56
C LEU A 593 -9.69 25.44 45.94
N SER A 594 -9.18 24.21 46.09
CA SER A 594 -8.58 23.73 47.34
C SER A 594 -7.17 24.30 47.62
N GLY A 595 -6.55 24.97 46.64
CA GLY A 595 -5.23 25.57 46.74
C GLY A 595 -4.35 25.29 45.52
N GLU A 596 -3.02 25.23 45.73
CA GLU A 596 -2.12 24.76 44.67
C GLU A 596 -2.33 23.27 44.44
N TRP A 597 -2.71 22.88 43.22
CA TRP A 597 -2.93 21.48 42.87
C TRP A 597 -1.59 20.76 42.70
N VAL A 598 -1.23 19.97 43.72
CA VAL A 598 -0.05 19.10 43.73
C VAL A 598 -0.50 17.66 43.56
N ILE A 599 0.12 16.93 42.62
CA ILE A 599 -0.19 15.51 42.36
C ILE A 599 1.07 14.71 42.65
N GLU A 600 1.00 13.80 43.63
CA GLU A 600 2.10 12.88 43.88
C GLU A 600 2.12 11.78 42.80
N PRO A 601 3.31 11.40 42.31
CA PRO A 601 3.41 10.36 41.29
C PRO A 601 2.97 8.99 41.85
N ASP A 602 2.04 8.34 41.17
CA ASP A 602 1.55 7.00 41.48
C ASP A 602 1.67 6.10 40.24
N GLY A 603 2.40 5.01 40.35
CA GLY A 603 2.71 4.13 39.23
C GLY A 603 3.69 3.02 39.57
N PRO A 604 3.87 2.03 38.68
CA PRO A 604 4.81 0.94 38.90
C PRO A 604 6.25 1.43 39.06
N SER A 605 7.08 0.68 39.80
CA SER A 605 8.50 1.02 40.00
C SER A 605 9.34 0.89 38.71
N LYS A 606 8.90 0.08 37.75
CA LYS A 606 9.55 -0.10 36.45
C LYS A 606 8.52 -0.16 35.34
N TYR A 607 8.82 0.52 34.23
CA TYR A 607 8.03 0.41 33.02
C TYR A 607 7.97 -1.04 32.53
N ARG A 608 6.77 -1.46 32.08
CA ARG A 608 6.55 -2.74 31.40
C ARG A 608 5.85 -2.45 30.08
N PRO A 609 6.25 -3.07 28.96
CA PRO A 609 5.62 -2.83 27.68
C PRO A 609 4.11 -3.10 27.76
N GLU A 610 3.33 -2.24 27.12
CA GLU A 610 1.87 -2.27 27.12
C GLU A 610 1.34 -3.69 26.83
N ARG A 611 0.46 -4.15 27.74
CA ARG A 611 -0.45 -5.25 27.46
C ARG A 611 -1.75 -4.62 26.97
N ARG A 612 -2.04 -4.71 25.68
CA ARG A 612 -3.28 -4.14 25.12
C ARG A 612 -4.46 -4.86 25.78
N THR A 613 -5.38 -4.14 26.41
CA THR A 613 -6.62 -4.73 26.92
C THR A 613 -7.44 -5.17 25.72
N VAL A 614 -7.58 -6.47 25.52
CA VAL A 614 -8.37 -7.03 24.42
C VAL A 614 -9.44 -7.89 25.06
N LEU A 615 -10.67 -7.38 25.12
CA LEU A 615 -11.83 -8.13 25.62
C LEU A 615 -12.48 -8.89 24.47
N ARG A 616 -12.00 -10.09 24.20
CA ARG A 616 -12.58 -10.96 23.17
C ARG A 616 -12.57 -12.42 23.60
N LYS A 617 -13.53 -13.18 23.09
CA LYS A 617 -13.55 -14.63 23.25
C LYS A 617 -12.46 -15.27 22.38
N VAL A 618 -11.75 -16.25 22.95
CA VAL A 618 -10.73 -17.06 22.29
C VAL A 618 -10.94 -18.52 22.64
N GLY A 619 -10.54 -19.42 21.74
CA GLY A 619 -10.48 -20.84 22.03
C GLY A 619 -9.17 -21.19 22.71
N LEU A 620 -9.22 -21.97 23.79
CA LEU A 620 -8.04 -22.59 24.38
C LEU A 620 -8.15 -24.09 24.15
N ILE A 621 -7.26 -24.64 23.32
CA ILE A 621 -7.27 -26.06 22.98
C ILE A 621 -6.21 -26.77 23.84
N HIS A 622 -6.63 -27.80 24.55
CA HIS A 622 -5.73 -28.70 25.29
C HIS A 622 -6.09 -30.13 24.91
N GLU A 623 -5.09 -30.89 24.45
CA GLU A 623 -5.29 -32.23 23.89
C GLU A 623 -6.35 -32.20 22.77
N ASP A 624 -7.49 -32.84 22.94
CA ASP A 624 -8.62 -32.89 22.01
C ASP A 624 -9.84 -32.09 22.49
N HIS A 625 -9.67 -31.19 23.47
CA HIS A 625 -10.73 -30.35 24.04
C HIS A 625 -10.50 -28.86 23.79
N ARG A 626 -11.55 -28.16 23.36
CA ARG A 626 -11.57 -26.70 23.19
C ARG A 626 -12.40 -26.05 24.30
N TYR A 627 -11.76 -25.20 25.08
CA TYR A 627 -12.37 -24.34 26.08
C TYR A 627 -12.60 -22.95 25.50
N GLU A 628 -13.68 -22.30 25.94
CA GLU A 628 -13.92 -20.90 25.62
C GLU A 628 -13.42 -20.04 26.78
N ALA A 629 -12.55 -19.08 26.48
CA ALA A 629 -12.02 -18.14 27.46
C ALA A 629 -12.13 -16.71 26.95
N THR A 630 -12.23 -15.76 27.87
CA THR A 630 -12.15 -14.33 27.57
C THR A 630 -10.71 -13.91 27.68
N MET A 631 -10.09 -13.54 26.56
CA MET A 631 -8.82 -12.83 26.59
C MET A 631 -9.06 -11.48 27.28
N ARG A 632 -8.14 -11.08 28.16
CA ARG A 632 -8.16 -9.80 28.87
C ARG A 632 -7.08 -8.88 28.36
N ASN A 633 -5.92 -9.43 28.02
CA ASN A 633 -4.87 -8.67 27.39
C ASN A 633 -3.98 -9.51 26.47
N LEU A 634 -3.30 -8.83 25.54
CA LEU A 634 -2.41 -9.43 24.55
C LEU A 634 -1.10 -8.63 24.44
N SER A 635 0.00 -9.36 24.23
CA SER A 635 1.33 -8.83 23.96
C SER A 635 2.04 -9.75 22.96
N ARG A 636 3.19 -9.31 22.41
CA ARG A 636 3.97 -10.14 21.46
C ARG A 636 4.36 -11.50 22.03
N GLY A 637 4.62 -11.60 23.33
CA GLY A 637 5.09 -12.82 23.99
C GLY A 637 4.06 -13.58 24.81
N GLY A 638 2.81 -13.10 24.91
CA GLY A 638 1.81 -13.79 25.72
C GLY A 638 0.50 -13.04 25.88
N CYS A 639 -0.47 -13.69 26.53
CA CYS A 639 -1.77 -13.11 26.83
C CYS A 639 -2.23 -13.46 28.25
N MET A 640 -3.20 -12.70 28.75
CA MET A 640 -3.99 -13.06 29.92
C MET A 640 -5.36 -13.53 29.46
N VAL A 641 -5.80 -14.68 29.96
CA VAL A 641 -7.12 -15.25 29.70
C VAL A 641 -7.87 -15.48 31.00
N GLU A 642 -9.18 -15.40 30.94
CA GLU A 642 -10.09 -15.67 32.05
C GLU A 642 -11.21 -16.60 31.60
N GLY A 643 -11.53 -17.59 32.43
CA GLY A 643 -12.65 -18.52 32.18
C GLY A 643 -12.35 -19.98 32.52
N LEU A 644 -11.09 -20.34 32.73
CA LEU A 644 -10.68 -21.67 33.20
C LEU A 644 -10.27 -21.59 34.68
N VAL A 645 -10.66 -22.58 35.48
CA VAL A 645 -10.41 -22.59 36.93
C VAL A 645 -9.25 -23.53 37.28
N ASP A 646 -8.33 -23.05 38.11
CA ASP A 646 -7.25 -23.83 38.75
C ASP A 646 -6.34 -24.61 37.78
N VAL A 647 -6.09 -24.03 36.60
CA VAL A 647 -5.19 -24.61 35.61
C VAL A 647 -3.75 -24.65 36.14
N PRO A 648 -3.06 -25.80 36.17
CA PRO A 648 -1.68 -25.89 36.67
C PRO A 648 -0.68 -25.09 35.82
N ILE A 649 0.33 -24.52 36.49
CA ILE A 649 1.50 -23.90 35.82
C ILE A 649 2.25 -24.97 35.02
N GLY A 650 2.67 -24.64 33.80
CA GLY A 650 3.33 -25.55 32.86
C GLY A 650 2.37 -26.28 31.91
N THR A 651 1.05 -26.10 32.06
CA THR A 651 0.07 -26.69 31.14
C THR A 651 0.21 -26.08 29.73
N PRO A 652 0.36 -26.89 28.67
CA PRO A 652 0.37 -26.42 27.30
C PRO A 652 -1.05 -26.19 26.77
N PHE A 653 -1.24 -25.12 26.03
CA PHE A 653 -2.45 -24.81 25.26
C PHE A 653 -2.10 -24.40 23.84
N VAL A 654 -3.03 -24.61 22.92
CA VAL A 654 -3.07 -23.90 21.64
C VAL A 654 -4.16 -22.84 21.72
N VAL A 655 -3.76 -21.57 21.67
CA VAL A 655 -4.68 -20.43 21.64
C VAL A 655 -5.18 -20.23 20.21
N ASP A 656 -6.49 -20.38 20.03
CA ASP A 656 -7.21 -20.18 18.77
C ASP A 656 -7.79 -18.76 18.72
N PHE A 657 -7.16 -17.92 17.90
CA PHE A 657 -7.62 -16.56 17.61
C PHE A 657 -8.64 -16.52 16.45
N GLY A 658 -9.10 -17.65 15.92
CA GLY A 658 -9.98 -17.71 14.75
C GLY A 658 -9.22 -17.53 13.43
N GLU A 659 -9.91 -17.73 12.30
CA GLU A 659 -9.34 -17.59 10.94
C GLU A 659 -8.08 -18.44 10.70
N GLY A 660 -7.92 -19.55 11.43
CA GLY A 660 -6.72 -20.40 11.36
C GLY A 660 -5.48 -19.83 12.06
N GLN A 661 -5.61 -18.77 12.86
CA GLN A 661 -4.54 -18.22 13.69
C GLN A 661 -4.42 -19.01 14.99
N LEU A 662 -3.43 -19.88 15.07
CA LEU A 662 -3.14 -20.73 16.23
C LEU A 662 -1.78 -20.37 16.84
N ALA A 663 -1.73 -20.19 18.16
CA ALA A 663 -0.47 -19.97 18.88
C ALA A 663 -0.30 -21.00 20.00
N VAL A 664 0.83 -21.70 20.00
CA VAL A 664 1.21 -22.59 21.11
C VAL A 664 1.63 -21.72 22.30
N ALA A 665 1.09 -22.02 23.48
CA ALA A 665 1.32 -21.26 24.69
C ALA A 665 1.44 -22.17 25.92
N VAL A 666 2.16 -21.70 26.94
CA VAL A 666 2.31 -22.39 28.22
C VAL A 666 1.82 -21.50 29.36
N VAL A 667 1.07 -22.08 30.29
CA VAL A 667 0.63 -21.37 31.51
C VAL A 667 1.85 -21.06 32.39
N ARG A 668 2.12 -19.78 32.61
CA ARG A 668 3.19 -19.30 33.53
C ARG A 668 2.67 -18.76 34.84
N ARG A 669 1.40 -18.33 34.87
CA ARG A 669 0.73 -17.84 36.06
C ARG A 669 -0.69 -18.37 36.08
N SER A 670 -1.16 -18.75 37.25
CA SER A 670 -2.54 -19.18 37.47
C SER A 670 -3.02 -18.60 38.79
N ALA A 671 -4.17 -17.94 38.77
CA ALA A 671 -4.80 -17.33 39.94
C ALA A 671 -6.33 -17.47 39.79
N GLY A 672 -6.89 -18.53 40.38
CA GLY A 672 -8.33 -18.84 40.28
C GLY A 672 -8.76 -19.02 38.83
N ALA A 673 -9.63 -18.12 38.35
CA ALA A 673 -10.16 -18.14 36.99
C ALA A 673 -9.27 -17.46 35.93
N MET A 674 -8.13 -16.87 36.33
CA MET A 674 -7.22 -16.13 35.44
C MET A 674 -5.92 -16.89 35.19
N GLN A 675 -5.52 -17.00 33.92
CA GLN A 675 -4.26 -17.62 33.50
C GLN A 675 -3.42 -16.67 32.65
N GLY A 676 -2.15 -16.53 33.02
CA GLY A 676 -1.13 -15.88 32.21
C GLY A 676 -0.44 -16.91 31.32
N LEU A 677 -0.63 -16.77 30.02
CA LEU A 677 -0.06 -17.63 28.98
C LEU A 677 1.16 -16.94 28.33
N GLU A 678 2.23 -17.68 28.16
CA GLU A 678 3.42 -17.28 27.39
C GLU A 678 3.43 -18.02 26.05
N PHE A 679 3.59 -17.31 24.94
CA PHE A 679 3.65 -17.90 23.61
C PHE A 679 5.03 -18.49 23.33
N GLU A 680 5.07 -19.64 22.67
CA GLU A 680 6.32 -20.26 22.21
C GLU A 680 6.97 -19.44 21.09
N GLN A 681 6.16 -18.88 20.18
CA GLN A 681 6.59 -17.97 19.13
C GLN A 681 5.95 -16.60 19.34
N GLN A 682 6.73 -15.54 19.15
CA GLN A 682 6.22 -14.18 19.27
C GLN A 682 5.24 -13.87 18.13
N LEU A 683 4.15 -13.16 18.47
CA LEU A 683 3.22 -12.62 17.48
C LEU A 683 3.88 -11.49 16.68
N VAL A 684 3.39 -11.30 15.47
CA VAL A 684 3.82 -10.24 14.55
C VAL A 684 2.78 -9.12 14.49
N ASP A 685 3.22 -7.94 14.08
CA ASP A 685 2.35 -6.77 13.94
C ASP A 685 1.32 -7.00 12.82
N ASP A 686 0.08 -6.60 13.06
CA ASP A 686 -0.95 -6.61 12.01
C ASP A 686 -0.93 -5.34 11.15
N GLY A 687 -0.10 -4.36 11.52
CA GLY A 687 0.11 -3.09 10.86
C GLY A 687 -0.73 -1.93 11.39
N ALA A 688 -1.64 -2.18 12.35
CA ALA A 688 -2.47 -1.16 13.01
C ALA A 688 -2.39 -1.27 14.56
N GLY A 689 -1.21 -1.64 15.06
CA GLY A 689 -0.92 -1.81 16.48
C GLY A 689 -1.58 -3.06 17.11
N GLY A 690 -2.21 -3.92 16.31
CA GLY A 690 -2.67 -5.24 16.71
C GLY A 690 -1.60 -6.30 16.50
N LEU A 691 -1.92 -7.54 16.89
CA LEU A 691 -0.99 -8.66 16.82
C LEU A 691 -1.67 -9.86 16.20
N CYS A 692 -0.96 -10.55 15.32
CA CYS A 692 -1.43 -11.74 14.64
C CYS A 692 -0.35 -12.83 14.62
N THR A 693 -0.76 -14.07 14.34
CA THR A 693 0.20 -15.17 14.18
C THR A 693 0.96 -15.01 12.87
N ARG A 694 2.25 -15.40 12.88
CA ARG A 694 3.11 -15.34 11.70
C ARG A 694 2.58 -16.19 10.53
N HIS A 695 2.03 -17.36 10.86
CA HIS A 695 1.42 -18.28 9.92
C HIS A 695 -0.01 -18.60 10.34
N ARG A 696 -0.84 -18.95 9.35
CA ARG A 696 -2.19 -19.48 9.53
C ARG A 696 -2.25 -20.92 9.06
N VAL A 697 -3.16 -21.70 9.62
CA VAL A 697 -3.47 -23.02 9.07
C VAL A 697 -4.12 -22.85 7.70
N SER A 698 -3.51 -23.45 6.68
CA SER A 698 -4.01 -23.37 5.31
C SER A 698 -5.37 -24.07 5.13
N PRO A 699 -6.38 -23.40 4.52
CA PRO A 699 -7.61 -24.04 4.05
C PRO A 699 -7.40 -25.32 3.22
N TYR A 700 -6.29 -25.44 2.48
CA TYR A 700 -5.97 -26.65 1.72
C TYR A 700 -5.66 -27.87 2.60
N ILE A 701 -5.19 -27.65 3.83
CA ILE A 701 -4.98 -28.72 4.82
C ILE A 701 -6.35 -29.17 5.35
N MET A 702 -7.24 -28.22 5.63
CA MET A 702 -8.60 -28.49 6.11
C MET A 702 -9.42 -29.28 5.08
N ALA A 703 -9.29 -28.92 3.81
CA ALA A 703 -9.99 -29.60 2.71
C ALA A 703 -9.54 -31.06 2.52
N GLN A 704 -8.28 -31.38 2.81
CA GLN A 704 -7.80 -32.78 2.76
C GLN A 704 -8.46 -33.68 3.80
N ALA A 705 -8.95 -33.07 4.88
CA ALA A 705 -9.62 -33.78 5.95
C ALA A 705 -11.16 -33.66 5.86
N GLY A 706 -11.68 -33.37 4.65
CA GLY A 706 -13.10 -33.50 4.32
C GLY A 706 -13.91 -32.20 4.41
N MET A 707 -13.29 -31.05 4.68
CA MET A 707 -13.97 -29.75 4.73
C MET A 707 -14.10 -29.08 3.35
N PRO A 708 -15.14 -28.24 3.12
CA PRO A 708 -15.22 -27.44 1.91
C PRO A 708 -14.05 -26.45 1.83
N LEU A 709 -13.44 -26.31 0.65
CA LEU A 709 -12.37 -25.35 0.40
C LEU A 709 -12.95 -23.93 0.35
N GLN A 710 -12.91 -23.24 1.47
CA GLN A 710 -13.35 -21.85 1.63
C GLN A 710 -12.42 -21.11 2.61
N ALA A 711 -12.49 -19.79 2.62
CA ALA A 711 -11.85 -18.98 3.66
C ALA A 711 -12.37 -19.40 5.04
N LEU A 712 -11.48 -19.43 6.05
CA LEU A 712 -11.83 -19.96 7.37
C LEU A 712 -12.79 -19.00 8.10
N PRO A 713 -13.88 -19.51 8.70
CA PRO A 713 -14.86 -18.67 9.38
C PRO A 713 -14.29 -18.05 10.66
N THR A 714 -14.88 -16.93 11.05
CA THR A 714 -14.54 -16.22 12.29
C THR A 714 -14.90 -17.09 13.50
N GLY A 715 -13.93 -17.30 14.40
CA GLY A 715 -14.21 -17.71 15.79
C GLY A 715 -14.17 -19.20 16.14
N SER A 716 -13.90 -20.14 15.23
CA SER A 716 -13.71 -21.56 15.62
C SER A 716 -12.84 -22.36 14.66
N TYR A 717 -11.69 -22.84 15.14
CA TYR A 717 -10.95 -23.91 14.47
C TYR A 717 -11.66 -25.26 14.68
N PRO A 718 -11.95 -26.03 13.62
CA PRO A 718 -12.67 -27.29 13.74
C PRO A 718 -11.82 -28.41 14.37
N MET A 719 -12.22 -28.84 15.57
CA MET A 719 -11.54 -29.87 16.37
C MET A 719 -11.53 -31.28 15.74
N GLN A 720 -12.45 -31.57 14.81
CA GLN A 720 -12.56 -32.86 14.10
C GLN A 720 -11.29 -33.22 13.30
N LEU A 721 -10.39 -32.25 13.07
CA LEU A 721 -9.14 -32.41 12.32
C LEU A 721 -7.95 -32.86 13.17
N ILE A 722 -8.04 -32.72 14.50
CA ILE A 722 -7.04 -33.23 15.45
C ILE A 722 -7.38 -34.68 15.83
N GLN A 723 -8.59 -35.15 15.50
CA GLN A 723 -9.07 -36.49 15.84
C GLN A 723 -8.63 -37.52 14.80
N GLU A 724 -8.10 -38.66 15.26
CA GLU A 724 -8.07 -39.86 14.43
C GLU A 724 -9.52 -40.33 14.18
N PRO A 725 -9.87 -40.81 12.97
CA PRO A 725 -11.22 -41.26 12.65
C PRO A 725 -11.68 -42.36 13.62
N GLY A 726 -12.64 -42.04 14.51
CA GLY A 726 -13.22 -42.99 15.46
C GLY A 726 -12.71 -42.90 16.91
N ALA A 727 -11.85 -41.94 17.26
CA ALA A 727 -11.42 -41.72 18.64
C ALA A 727 -12.53 -41.05 19.48
N ALA A 728 -12.77 -41.56 20.69
CA ALA A 728 -13.67 -40.92 21.66
C ALA A 728 -13.04 -39.63 22.19
N LEU A 729 -13.82 -38.55 22.27
CA LEU A 729 -13.41 -37.31 22.96
C LEU A 729 -12.96 -37.64 24.39
N SER A 730 -11.80 -37.14 24.80
CA SER A 730 -11.36 -37.20 26.20
C SER A 730 -12.36 -36.46 27.13
N LEU A 731 -12.16 -36.50 28.45
CA LEU A 731 -13.02 -35.72 29.35
C LEU A 731 -12.39 -34.34 29.56
N PRO A 732 -13.20 -33.26 29.69
CA PRO A 732 -12.66 -31.93 29.97
C PRO A 732 -11.85 -31.96 31.28
N ARG A 733 -10.54 -31.71 31.15
CA ARG A 733 -9.58 -31.73 32.26
C ARG A 733 -9.69 -30.53 33.21
N PHE A 734 -10.19 -29.40 32.74
CA PHE A 734 -10.29 -28.15 33.50
C PHE A 734 -11.76 -27.69 33.63
N GLY A 735 -12.10 -27.12 34.79
CA GLY A 735 -13.41 -26.51 35.03
C GLY A 735 -13.53 -25.13 34.38
N THR A 736 -14.75 -24.74 33.99
CA THR A 736 -15.03 -23.43 33.38
C THR A 736 -15.84 -22.54 34.32
N ALA A 737 -15.47 -21.26 34.43
CA ALA A 737 -16.24 -20.25 35.14
C ALA A 737 -17.27 -19.60 34.21
N ASP A 738 -18.57 -19.68 34.57
CA ASP A 738 -19.66 -19.10 33.76
C ASP A 738 -19.85 -17.62 34.13
N MET A 739 -19.59 -16.71 33.18
CA MET A 739 -19.59 -15.25 33.41
C MET A 739 -21.00 -14.63 33.43
N GLY A 740 -22.06 -15.44 33.25
CA GLY A 740 -23.45 -14.97 33.24
C GLY A 740 -24.26 -15.24 34.51
N LYS A 741 -23.88 -16.21 35.34
CA LYS A 741 -24.55 -16.54 36.62
C LYS A 741 -23.54 -17.19 37.56
N SER A 742 -23.49 -16.72 38.80
CA SER A 742 -22.73 -17.29 39.92
C SER A 742 -23.11 -18.77 40.21
N LYS A 743 -22.71 -19.70 39.34
CA LYS A 743 -22.67 -21.14 39.58
C LYS A 743 -21.48 -21.72 38.86
N ILE A 744 -20.43 -22.02 39.63
CA ILE A 744 -19.31 -22.84 39.19
C ILE A 744 -19.86 -24.22 38.82
N LYS A 745 -19.71 -24.65 37.57
CA LYS A 745 -19.85 -26.07 37.20
C LYS A 745 -18.50 -26.72 37.37
N VAL A 746 -18.36 -27.50 38.44
CA VAL A 746 -17.23 -28.40 38.66
C VAL A 746 -17.36 -29.58 37.69
N ALA A 747 -16.25 -29.97 37.07
CA ALA A 747 -16.16 -31.18 36.26
C ALA A 747 -16.25 -32.45 37.13
#